data_AF-A0A9D6M1C8-F1
#
_entry.id   AF-A0A9D6M1C8-F1
#
_cell.length_a   1.000
_cell.length_b   1.000
_cell.length_c   1.000
_cell.angle_alpha   90.00
_cell.angle_beta   90.00
_cell.angle_gamma   90.00
#
_symmetry.space_group_name_H-M   'P 1'
#
loop_
_entity.id
_entity.type
_entity.pdbx_description
1 polymer ?
#
loop_
_entity_poly.entity_id
_entity_poly.type
_entity_poly.pdbx_seq_one_letter_code
_entity_poly.pdbx_strand_id
1 'polypeptide(L)'
;MNLILSRLVHRIKAKPGDSVAIFLLIAWPFIYFFQAALRQVVFYFGDIYLFFYPVRTAMIAALREGRLPLWAPEMMSGYPLFAEGQVAALYPPNLFLYLFLPIDLATNYAILLHLAWVALGMYFFLRALQLQPASAFLGAFAFACGGFFYARLVHLTILATAAWLPWIFWAWEKFERATDRTTRVRWFALLGALSAVQLVAGHPQFALFTAALLGAYSVVRWNRNPTAPRKNFWSEFFAPTRIGPVLFFFAIGALIAGAQLAPTLELTALSNRASGLLPKFFNAYSLRLPHYLMLFAPFLLGNPYPLVSVETIGYIGLLPILFAMCAPLVVRDRRVVFFSLVALVSLFLALGDQNFFYRALRYLPGLNFFRVPSRFFFLFSFSAALLAAITLEYFLQRAKFDASALDRKRKTLYAVCVIFVALVVGLAPSVSLELFLSLWNWLPLFFFFVTLWIILIARRGLLSRQALVAVTLTLTVIDLALFAAVYAKTYNATTSVADFYKVPDSLAAIKNVSPQDGRVFVDPWIEPWLSVERESLFSNLPLLYGFSGVRAYSPLLLQRNDDYIENMSAPMLNLANVRYYLRPQLLPTNPVIEGNDLRNEFGLDLVGYGAAFAPTPTSKIRIASSMAQSTGFATGQSVATIQLILQDGSRRNILLRAGIETAEWAYERSDVRAQTQHALPKIATTFPASSAFPIEKHLGHNFFGEWDIARDGKPVVLSGILVDPIIARGLLHIERVELIAPDGAVISLAHLLNKS
;
A
#
# COMPACT_ATOMS: atom_id res chain seq x y z
N MET A 1 13.03 -0.15 -32.18
CA MET A 1 13.51 0.74 -31.09
C MET A 1 14.35 1.92 -31.61
N ASN A 2 15.37 1.71 -32.45
CA ASN A 2 16.25 2.79 -32.96
C ASN A 2 15.56 3.90 -33.78
N LEU A 3 14.47 3.61 -34.51
CA LEU A 3 13.77 4.60 -35.36
C LEU A 3 12.79 5.52 -34.61
N ILE A 4 12.23 5.05 -33.49
CA ILE A 4 11.32 5.85 -32.64
C ILE A 4 12.15 6.72 -31.69
N LEU A 5 13.23 6.18 -31.11
CA LEU A 5 14.21 6.94 -30.34
C LEU A 5 14.89 8.03 -31.17
N SER A 6 15.28 7.74 -32.42
CA SER A 6 15.94 8.75 -33.27
C SER A 6 15.01 9.93 -33.61
N ARG A 7 13.71 9.68 -33.85
CA ARG A 7 12.71 10.73 -34.12
C ARG A 7 12.33 11.54 -32.88
N LEU A 8 12.31 10.92 -31.69
CA LEU A 8 12.13 11.64 -30.42
C LEU A 8 13.33 12.53 -30.09
N VAL A 9 14.55 12.05 -30.40
CA VAL A 9 15.81 12.76 -30.16
C VAL A 9 16.06 13.89 -31.17
N HIS A 10 15.61 13.78 -32.42
CA HIS A 10 15.86 14.78 -33.48
C HIS A 10 15.29 16.19 -33.22
N ARG A 11 14.37 16.35 -32.24
CA ARG A 11 13.80 17.66 -31.84
C ARG A 11 14.38 18.23 -30.54
N ILE A 12 15.43 17.61 -30.04
CA ILE A 12 16.37 18.15 -29.05
C ILE A 12 17.69 18.30 -29.84
N LYS A 13 18.43 19.41 -29.70
CA LYS A 13 19.81 19.42 -30.22
C LYS A 13 20.58 18.35 -29.44
N ALA A 14 20.64 17.14 -30.01
CA ALA A 14 21.13 15.94 -29.34
C ALA A 14 22.57 16.19 -28.91
N LYS A 15 22.81 16.14 -27.60
CA LYS A 15 24.14 16.23 -27.02
C LYS A 15 24.67 14.79 -26.87
N PRO A 16 25.99 14.55 -27.00
CA PRO A 16 26.57 13.20 -26.90
C PRO A 16 26.17 12.43 -25.62
N GLY A 17 25.95 13.13 -24.50
CA GLY A 17 25.53 12.51 -23.24
C GLY A 17 24.05 12.13 -23.16
N ASP A 18 23.20 12.52 -24.12
CA ASP A 18 21.76 12.23 -24.07
C ASP A 18 21.49 10.72 -24.16
N SER A 19 22.13 10.00 -25.08
CA SER A 19 21.94 8.56 -25.26
C SER A 19 22.35 7.74 -24.03
N VAL A 20 23.47 8.10 -23.40
CA VAL A 20 23.95 7.41 -22.19
C VAL A 20 23.01 7.66 -21.02
N ALA A 21 22.58 8.90 -20.79
CA ALA A 21 21.64 9.22 -19.73
C ALA A 21 20.30 8.49 -19.92
N ILE A 22 19.74 8.49 -21.13
CA ILE A 22 18.50 7.77 -21.45
C ILE A 22 18.65 6.27 -21.19
N PHE A 23 19.75 5.66 -21.67
CA PHE A 23 20.02 4.25 -21.43
C PHE A 23 20.11 3.92 -19.94
N LEU A 24 20.86 4.69 -19.16
CA LEU A 24 21.02 4.46 -17.73
C LEU A 24 19.71 4.65 -16.96
N LEU A 25 18.90 5.66 -17.29
CA LEU A 25 17.60 5.87 -16.65
C LEU A 25 16.60 4.75 -16.95
N ILE A 26 16.64 4.17 -18.16
CA ILE A 26 15.83 3.00 -18.52
C ILE A 26 16.35 1.76 -17.82
N ALA A 27 17.66 1.53 -17.85
CA ALA A 27 18.27 0.31 -17.34
C ALA A 27 18.24 0.23 -15.81
N TRP A 28 18.28 1.37 -15.11
CA TRP A 28 18.44 1.41 -13.66
C TRP A 28 17.41 0.58 -12.86
N PRO A 29 16.09 0.71 -13.06
CA PRO A 29 15.13 -0.12 -12.34
C PRO A 29 15.36 -1.62 -12.57
N PHE A 30 15.72 -2.02 -13.79
CA PHE A 30 15.98 -3.42 -14.13
C PHE A 30 17.31 -3.93 -13.56
N ILE A 31 18.34 -3.08 -13.47
CA ILE A 31 19.61 -3.43 -12.85
C ILE A 31 19.45 -3.55 -11.33
N TYR A 32 18.78 -2.57 -10.71
CA TYR A 32 18.63 -2.53 -9.26
C TYR A 32 17.72 -3.66 -8.75
N PHE A 33 16.60 -3.89 -9.43
CA PHE A 33 15.67 -4.98 -9.12
C PHE A 33 15.85 -6.17 -10.09
N PHE A 34 17.09 -6.56 -10.36
CA PHE A 34 17.40 -7.61 -11.36
C PHE A 34 16.70 -8.94 -11.06
N GLN A 35 16.55 -9.32 -9.79
CA GLN A 35 15.84 -10.54 -9.41
C GLN A 35 14.37 -10.50 -9.86
N ALA A 36 13.72 -9.35 -9.74
CA ALA A 36 12.35 -9.15 -10.22
C ALA A 36 12.29 -9.09 -11.76
N ALA A 37 13.27 -8.44 -12.39
CA ALA A 37 13.37 -8.34 -13.86
C ALA A 37 13.58 -9.71 -14.53
N LEU A 38 14.37 -10.59 -13.88
CA LEU A 38 14.64 -11.97 -14.30
C LEU A 38 13.58 -12.98 -13.81
N ARG A 39 12.47 -12.49 -13.22
CA ARG A 39 11.36 -13.33 -12.73
C ARG A 39 11.80 -14.37 -11.67
N GLN A 40 12.79 -14.05 -10.85
CA GLN A 40 13.18 -14.86 -9.69
C GLN A 40 12.29 -14.57 -8.48
N VAL A 41 11.85 -13.32 -8.36
CA VAL A 41 10.99 -12.83 -7.28
C VAL A 41 9.88 -11.94 -7.82
N VAL A 42 8.85 -11.70 -7.02
CA VAL A 42 7.69 -10.87 -7.35
C VAL A 42 7.49 -9.83 -6.25
N PHE A 43 7.24 -8.58 -6.63
CA PHE A 43 6.74 -7.59 -5.66
C PHE A 43 5.38 -8.05 -5.13
N TYR A 44 5.25 -8.12 -3.82
CA TYR A 44 4.14 -8.84 -3.19
C TYR A 44 3.52 -8.11 -2.00
N PHE A 45 4.23 -7.18 -1.39
CA PHE A 45 3.78 -6.57 -0.13
C PHE A 45 2.52 -5.68 -0.28
N GLY A 46 1.63 -5.75 0.72
CA GLY A 46 0.47 -4.85 0.89
C GLY A 46 -0.56 -4.93 -0.24
N ASP A 47 -1.01 -3.77 -0.72
CA ASP A 47 -2.03 -3.63 -1.77
C ASP A 47 -1.68 -4.41 -3.06
N ILE A 48 -0.40 -4.69 -3.34
CA ILE A 48 -0.02 -5.50 -4.50
C ILE A 48 -0.69 -6.87 -4.42
N TYR A 49 -0.59 -7.55 -3.29
CA TYR A 49 -1.16 -8.87 -3.11
C TYR A 49 -2.63 -8.83 -2.71
N LEU A 50 -3.02 -7.92 -1.82
CA LEU A 50 -4.38 -7.88 -1.27
C LEU A 50 -5.41 -7.25 -2.20
N PHE A 51 -4.99 -6.36 -3.10
CA PHE A 51 -5.89 -5.64 -3.98
C PHE A 51 -5.57 -5.88 -5.45
N PHE A 52 -4.40 -5.43 -5.92
CA PHE A 52 -4.09 -5.39 -7.34
C PHE A 52 -4.00 -6.79 -7.95
N TYR A 53 -3.45 -7.77 -7.26
CA TYR A 53 -3.34 -9.13 -7.77
C TYR A 53 -4.71 -9.78 -8.04
N PRO A 54 -5.63 -9.87 -7.07
CA PRO A 54 -6.98 -10.39 -7.29
C PRO A 54 -7.76 -9.66 -8.38
N VAL A 55 -7.86 -8.33 -8.30
CA VAL A 55 -8.71 -7.55 -9.22
C VAL A 55 -8.16 -7.56 -10.65
N ARG A 56 -6.83 -7.57 -10.84
CA ARG A 56 -6.23 -7.68 -12.17
C ARG A 56 -6.39 -9.10 -12.73
N THR A 57 -6.32 -10.13 -11.90
CA THR A 57 -6.60 -11.50 -12.34
C THR A 57 -8.03 -11.63 -12.85
N ALA A 58 -9.01 -11.11 -12.10
CA ALA A 58 -10.42 -11.08 -12.53
C ALA A 58 -10.62 -10.25 -13.81
N MET A 59 -9.95 -9.10 -13.93
CA MET A 59 -9.98 -8.26 -15.13
C MET A 59 -9.46 -9.01 -16.37
N ILE A 60 -8.31 -9.68 -16.25
CA ILE A 60 -7.69 -10.42 -17.36
C ILE A 60 -8.53 -11.63 -17.76
N ALA A 61 -9.07 -12.36 -16.79
CA ALA A 61 -9.96 -13.50 -17.04
C ALA A 61 -11.16 -13.06 -17.91
N ALA A 62 -11.80 -11.95 -17.55
CA ALA A 62 -12.88 -11.37 -18.33
C ALA A 62 -12.47 -11.03 -19.77
N LEU A 63 -11.35 -10.34 -19.93
CA LEU A 63 -10.89 -9.91 -21.25
C LEU A 63 -10.48 -11.10 -22.14
N ARG A 64 -9.90 -12.16 -21.56
CA ARG A 64 -9.57 -13.40 -22.29
C ARG A 64 -10.80 -14.17 -22.76
N GLU A 65 -11.91 -14.04 -22.04
CA GLU A 65 -13.22 -14.58 -22.42
C GLU A 65 -13.95 -13.67 -23.44
N GLY A 66 -13.34 -12.57 -23.88
CA GLY A 66 -13.94 -11.64 -24.85
C GLY A 66 -15.02 -10.74 -24.23
N ARG A 67 -15.11 -10.66 -22.90
CA ARG A 67 -16.05 -9.79 -22.19
C ARG A 67 -15.35 -8.62 -21.51
N LEU A 68 -16.07 -7.52 -21.32
CA LEU A 68 -15.61 -6.44 -20.45
C LEU A 68 -15.73 -6.85 -18.98
N PRO A 69 -14.81 -6.44 -18.10
CA PRO A 69 -14.82 -6.77 -16.68
C PRO A 69 -15.85 -5.94 -15.90
N LEU A 70 -17.10 -5.86 -16.38
CA LEU A 70 -18.12 -4.94 -15.84
C LEU A 70 -18.53 -5.29 -14.41
N TRP A 71 -18.59 -6.58 -14.08
CA TRP A 71 -19.10 -7.08 -12.82
C TRP A 71 -18.30 -8.30 -12.34
N ALA A 72 -17.99 -8.35 -11.05
CA ALA A 72 -17.34 -9.47 -10.38
C ALA A 72 -18.31 -10.05 -9.32
N PRO A 73 -19.00 -11.17 -9.60
CA PRO A 73 -19.92 -11.79 -8.64
C PRO A 73 -19.21 -12.38 -7.40
N GLU A 74 -17.90 -12.62 -7.49
CA GLU A 74 -17.09 -13.19 -6.43
C GLU A 74 -16.67 -12.15 -5.38
N MET A 75 -16.77 -10.86 -5.69
CA MET A 75 -16.34 -9.76 -4.81
C MET A 75 -17.56 -9.07 -4.19
N MET A 76 -17.61 -8.95 -2.86
CA MET A 76 -18.69 -8.24 -2.12
C MET A 76 -20.13 -8.68 -2.46
N SER A 77 -20.35 -9.97 -2.74
CA SER A 77 -21.62 -10.49 -3.28
C SER A 77 -22.06 -9.85 -4.60
N GLY A 78 -21.12 -9.37 -5.41
CA GLY A 78 -21.34 -8.63 -6.64
C GLY A 78 -20.80 -7.21 -6.57
N TYR A 79 -19.77 -6.93 -7.36
CA TYR A 79 -19.09 -5.64 -7.38
C TYR A 79 -18.87 -5.13 -8.81
N PRO A 80 -19.09 -3.83 -9.11
CA PRO A 80 -18.86 -3.25 -10.43
C PRO A 80 -17.36 -3.06 -10.71
N LEU A 81 -16.67 -4.14 -11.02
CA LEU A 81 -15.20 -4.20 -11.15
C LEU A 81 -14.64 -3.17 -12.14
N PHE A 82 -15.30 -2.95 -13.28
CA PHE A 82 -14.88 -1.95 -14.26
C PHE A 82 -15.00 -0.51 -13.73
N ALA A 83 -15.98 -0.24 -12.88
CA ALA A 83 -16.18 1.07 -12.27
C ALA A 83 -15.16 1.38 -11.17
N GLU A 84 -14.52 0.37 -10.58
CA GLU A 84 -13.45 0.59 -9.62
C GLU A 84 -12.22 1.17 -10.32
N GLY A 85 -12.05 2.49 -10.18
CA GLY A 85 -11.04 3.24 -10.90
C GLY A 85 -9.62 2.70 -10.71
N GLN A 86 -9.30 2.13 -9.53
CA GLN A 86 -7.97 1.58 -9.28
C GLN A 86 -7.68 0.26 -10.00
N VAL A 87 -8.68 -0.43 -10.55
CA VAL A 87 -8.45 -1.53 -11.50
C VAL A 87 -7.72 -1.01 -12.74
N ALA A 88 -8.01 0.24 -13.13
CA ALA A 88 -7.42 0.92 -14.27
C ALA A 88 -7.57 0.08 -15.55
N ALA A 89 -8.80 -0.41 -15.80
CA ALA A 89 -9.11 -1.37 -16.86
C ALA A 89 -8.84 -0.81 -18.26
N LEU A 90 -9.07 0.49 -18.49
CA LEU A 90 -8.74 1.16 -19.76
C LEU A 90 -7.34 1.78 -19.80
N TYR A 91 -6.47 1.50 -18.82
CA TYR A 91 -5.11 2.01 -18.83
C TYR A 91 -4.23 1.21 -19.80
N PRO A 92 -3.71 1.81 -20.90
CA PRO A 92 -3.06 1.04 -21.96
C PRO A 92 -1.86 0.21 -21.50
N PRO A 93 -0.97 0.68 -20.60
CA PRO A 93 0.10 -0.15 -20.07
C PRO A 93 -0.41 -1.37 -19.31
N ASN A 94 -1.51 -1.25 -18.56
CA ASN A 94 -2.10 -2.40 -17.88
C ASN A 94 -2.66 -3.39 -18.89
N LEU A 95 -3.47 -2.93 -19.86
CA LEU A 95 -4.00 -3.78 -20.92
C LEU A 95 -2.90 -4.57 -21.63
N PHE A 96 -1.82 -3.88 -22.05
CA PHE A 96 -0.72 -4.54 -22.72
C PHE A 96 0.04 -5.53 -21.83
N LEU A 97 0.47 -5.11 -20.63
CA LEU A 97 1.28 -5.99 -19.78
C LEU A 97 0.50 -7.19 -19.28
N TYR A 98 -0.73 -6.97 -18.80
CA TYR A 98 -1.50 -7.99 -18.10
C TYR A 98 -2.24 -8.96 -19.04
N LEU A 99 -2.54 -8.56 -20.28
CA LEU A 99 -3.08 -9.51 -21.27
C LEU A 99 -2.02 -10.49 -21.77
N PHE A 100 -0.80 -10.00 -22.03
CA PHE A 100 0.24 -10.76 -22.72
C PHE A 100 1.28 -11.42 -21.81
N LEU A 101 1.45 -10.97 -20.57
CA LEU A 101 2.40 -11.56 -19.63
C LEU A 101 1.67 -12.28 -18.48
N PRO A 102 2.32 -13.28 -17.85
CA PRO A 102 1.88 -13.81 -16.56
C PRO A 102 1.76 -12.70 -15.52
N ILE A 103 0.78 -12.80 -14.62
CA ILE A 103 0.42 -11.75 -13.65
C ILE A 103 1.58 -11.34 -12.74
N ASP A 104 2.44 -12.27 -12.36
CA ASP A 104 3.66 -12.02 -11.59
C ASP A 104 4.66 -11.15 -12.38
N LEU A 105 4.95 -11.53 -13.63
CA LEU A 105 5.86 -10.80 -14.50
C LEU A 105 5.30 -9.44 -14.91
N ALA A 106 3.99 -9.38 -15.23
CA ALA A 106 3.30 -8.15 -15.55
C ALA A 106 3.36 -7.14 -14.41
N THR A 107 3.24 -7.59 -13.16
CA THR A 107 3.34 -6.75 -11.96
C THR A 107 4.73 -6.19 -11.75
N ASN A 108 5.76 -7.03 -11.87
CA ASN A 108 7.14 -6.55 -11.84
C ASN A 108 7.39 -5.52 -12.94
N TYR A 109 7.03 -5.82 -14.19
CA TYR A 109 7.30 -4.96 -15.33
C TYR A 109 6.47 -3.67 -15.27
N ALA A 110 5.25 -3.71 -14.74
CA ALA A 110 4.48 -2.50 -14.46
C ALA A 110 5.25 -1.56 -13.54
N ILE A 111 5.83 -2.06 -12.44
CA ILE A 111 6.64 -1.22 -11.54
C ILE A 111 7.89 -0.68 -12.25
N LEU A 112 8.70 -1.57 -12.84
CA LEU A 112 10.00 -1.21 -13.43
C LEU A 112 9.87 -0.23 -14.61
N LEU A 113 8.89 -0.47 -15.49
CA LEU A 113 8.64 0.39 -16.64
C LEU A 113 8.13 1.76 -16.22
N HIS A 114 7.29 1.87 -15.18
CA HIS A 114 6.83 3.18 -14.70
C HIS A 114 7.94 3.96 -14.00
N LEU A 115 8.84 3.31 -13.25
CA LEU A 115 10.02 3.97 -12.70
C LEU A 115 10.92 4.55 -13.81
N ALA A 116 11.17 3.77 -14.86
CA ALA A 116 11.88 4.25 -16.04
C ALA A 116 11.09 5.39 -16.74
N TRP A 117 9.77 5.29 -16.81
CA TRP A 117 8.90 6.28 -17.46
C TRP A 117 8.93 7.63 -16.72
N VAL A 118 8.86 7.63 -15.38
CA VAL A 118 9.01 8.83 -14.54
C VAL A 118 10.36 9.49 -14.82
N ALA A 119 11.44 8.70 -14.76
CA ALA A 119 12.81 9.17 -14.94
C ALA A 119 13.00 9.80 -16.33
N LEU A 120 12.53 9.13 -17.39
CA LEU A 120 12.59 9.63 -18.75
C LEU A 120 11.77 10.90 -18.95
N GLY A 121 10.53 10.95 -18.44
CA GLY A 121 9.70 12.13 -18.55
C GLY A 121 10.38 13.33 -17.90
N MET A 122 10.93 13.15 -16.70
CA MET A 122 11.61 14.22 -15.96
C MET A 122 12.88 14.66 -16.69
N TYR A 123 13.64 13.70 -17.22
CA TYR A 123 14.80 13.98 -18.06
C TYR A 123 14.43 14.82 -19.27
N PHE A 124 13.42 14.41 -20.04
CA PHE A 124 12.98 15.15 -21.24
C PHE A 124 12.44 16.52 -20.90
N PHE A 125 11.72 16.68 -19.80
CA PHE A 125 11.28 17.98 -19.31
C PHE A 125 12.46 18.91 -18.99
N LEU A 126 13.45 18.43 -18.21
CA LEU A 126 14.66 19.20 -17.89
C LEU A 126 15.49 19.53 -19.13
N ARG A 127 15.57 18.62 -20.12
CA ARG A 127 16.19 18.90 -21.42
C ARG A 127 15.40 19.90 -22.25
N ALA A 128 14.06 19.89 -22.16
CA ALA A 128 13.24 20.96 -22.73
C ALA A 128 13.62 22.29 -22.10
N LEU A 129 13.81 22.38 -20.78
CA LEU A 129 14.33 23.57 -20.09
C LEU A 129 15.79 23.96 -20.42
N GLN A 130 16.40 23.28 -21.40
CA GLN A 130 17.75 23.51 -21.93
C GLN A 130 18.91 23.16 -20.97
N LEU A 131 18.63 22.48 -19.86
CA LEU A 131 19.67 21.98 -18.96
C LEU A 131 20.51 20.89 -19.62
N GLN A 132 21.78 20.75 -19.27
CA GLN A 132 22.68 19.75 -19.85
C GLN A 132 22.29 18.30 -19.48
N PRO A 133 22.76 17.29 -20.22
CA PRO A 133 22.44 15.88 -19.95
C PRO A 133 22.74 15.45 -18.51
N ALA A 134 23.87 15.86 -17.94
CA ALA A 134 24.23 15.53 -16.56
C ALA A 134 23.28 16.17 -15.53
N SER A 135 23.00 17.46 -15.68
CA SER A 135 22.03 18.19 -14.86
C SER A 135 20.63 17.56 -14.93
N ALA A 136 20.19 17.23 -16.14
CA ALA A 136 18.90 16.58 -16.38
C ALA A 136 18.86 15.16 -15.79
N PHE A 137 19.95 14.40 -15.89
CA PHE A 137 20.06 13.08 -15.27
C PHE A 137 19.96 13.17 -13.74
N LEU A 138 20.68 14.11 -13.10
CA LEU A 138 20.60 14.31 -11.64
C LEU A 138 19.16 14.53 -11.18
N GLY A 139 18.44 15.48 -11.80
CA GLY A 139 17.06 15.77 -11.43
C GLY A 139 16.09 14.62 -11.76
N ALA A 140 16.28 13.96 -12.90
CA ALA A 140 15.48 12.80 -13.29
C ALA A 140 15.63 11.64 -12.30
N PHE A 141 16.87 11.32 -11.95
CA PHE A 141 17.20 10.23 -11.05
C PHE A 141 16.74 10.53 -9.61
N ALA A 142 16.98 11.75 -9.11
CA ALA A 142 16.55 12.18 -7.78
C ALA A 142 15.02 12.16 -7.64
N PHE A 143 14.28 12.57 -8.67
CA PHE A 143 12.82 12.51 -8.66
C PHE A 143 12.31 11.06 -8.71
N ALA A 144 12.76 10.25 -9.67
CA ALA A 144 12.25 8.91 -9.90
C ALA A 144 12.68 7.89 -8.84
N CYS A 145 13.88 8.05 -8.27
CA CYS A 145 14.43 7.14 -7.25
C CYS A 145 14.31 7.69 -5.82
N GLY A 146 13.68 8.86 -5.66
CA GLY A 146 13.37 9.43 -4.35
C GLY A 146 12.23 8.66 -3.65
N GLY A 147 12.12 8.89 -2.35
CA GLY A 147 11.15 8.30 -1.44
C GLY A 147 9.70 8.47 -1.86
N PHE A 148 9.35 9.48 -2.67
CA PHE A 148 7.98 9.56 -3.17
C PHE A 148 7.58 8.31 -4.02
N PHE A 149 8.47 7.87 -4.90
CA PHE A 149 8.22 6.68 -5.73
C PHE A 149 8.77 5.42 -5.06
N TYR A 150 10.03 5.44 -4.65
CA TYR A 150 10.71 4.25 -4.16
C TYR A 150 10.17 3.75 -2.81
N ALA A 151 9.61 4.59 -1.94
CA ALA A 151 8.95 4.06 -0.74
C ALA A 151 7.56 3.48 -1.02
N ARG A 152 6.96 3.76 -2.19
CA ARG A 152 5.54 3.48 -2.50
C ARG A 152 5.36 2.60 -3.73
N LEU A 153 6.26 1.65 -3.99
CA LEU A 153 6.06 0.70 -5.10
C LEU A 153 4.84 -0.19 -4.87
N VAL A 154 4.38 -0.29 -3.61
CA VAL A 154 3.16 -1.02 -3.20
C VAL A 154 1.87 -0.44 -3.81
N HIS A 155 1.86 0.86 -4.14
CA HIS A 155 0.67 1.55 -4.65
C HIS A 155 0.77 1.72 -6.18
N LEU A 156 0.39 0.70 -6.93
CA LEU A 156 0.61 0.63 -8.38
C LEU A 156 -0.08 1.76 -9.16
N THR A 157 -1.28 2.18 -8.75
CA THR A 157 -2.03 3.27 -9.40
C THR A 157 -1.47 4.65 -9.09
N ILE A 158 -0.89 4.84 -7.89
CA ILE A 158 -0.15 6.07 -7.55
C ILE A 158 1.06 6.20 -8.46
N LEU A 159 1.90 5.16 -8.53
CA LEU A 159 3.07 5.10 -9.40
C LEU A 159 2.67 5.37 -10.87
N ALA A 160 1.66 4.65 -11.36
CA ALA A 160 1.18 4.79 -12.74
C ALA A 160 0.69 6.21 -13.06
N THR A 161 -0.15 6.80 -12.20
CA THR A 161 -0.72 8.12 -12.45
C THR A 161 0.33 9.23 -12.32
N ALA A 162 1.18 9.16 -11.30
CA ALA A 162 2.21 10.16 -11.02
C ALA A 162 3.31 10.17 -12.10
N ALA A 163 3.56 9.04 -12.77
CA ALA A 163 4.55 8.91 -13.83
C ALA A 163 4.30 9.82 -15.04
N TRP A 164 3.07 10.27 -15.26
CA TRP A 164 2.71 11.12 -16.40
C TRP A 164 2.96 12.61 -16.19
N LEU A 165 3.11 13.07 -14.93
CA LEU A 165 3.35 14.48 -14.62
C LEU A 165 4.51 15.07 -15.45
N PRO A 166 5.72 14.50 -15.45
CA PRO A 166 6.82 15.16 -16.15
C PRO A 166 6.69 15.10 -17.68
N TRP A 167 5.97 14.11 -18.24
CA TRP A 167 5.67 14.04 -19.67
C TRP A 167 4.68 15.13 -20.11
N ILE A 168 3.68 15.41 -19.28
CA ILE A 168 2.74 16.50 -19.49
C ILE A 168 3.47 17.84 -19.46
N PHE A 169 4.41 18.05 -18.52
CA PHE A 169 5.26 19.24 -18.47
C PHE A 169 6.20 19.36 -19.68
N TRP A 170 6.77 18.24 -20.15
CA TRP A 170 7.55 18.21 -21.37
C TRP A 170 6.74 18.59 -22.60
N ALA A 171 5.55 18.00 -22.77
CA ALA A 171 4.66 18.29 -23.89
C ALA A 171 4.18 19.75 -23.86
N TRP A 172 3.91 20.29 -22.67
CA TRP A 172 3.62 21.71 -22.46
C TRP A 172 4.76 22.61 -22.93
N GLU A 173 6.01 22.31 -22.54
CA GLU A 173 7.18 23.08 -22.99
C GLU A 173 7.35 23.05 -24.52
N LYS A 174 6.95 21.96 -25.18
CA LYS A 174 6.95 21.85 -26.64
C LYS A 174 5.80 22.62 -27.28
N PHE A 175 4.60 22.56 -26.72
CA PHE A 175 3.44 23.35 -27.13
C PHE A 175 3.76 24.86 -27.07
N GLU A 176 4.35 25.32 -25.98
CA GLU A 176 4.73 26.72 -25.74
C GLU A 176 5.86 27.22 -26.65
N ARG A 177 6.61 26.33 -27.29
CA ARG A 177 7.68 26.70 -28.23
C ARG A 177 7.24 26.59 -29.69
N ALA A 178 6.10 25.97 -29.95
CA ALA A 178 5.59 25.82 -31.30
C ALA A 178 5.17 27.18 -31.83
N THR A 179 5.84 27.63 -32.90
CA THR A 179 5.54 28.89 -33.58
C THR A 179 4.47 28.73 -34.66
N ASP A 180 4.41 27.56 -35.31
CA ASP A 180 3.43 27.25 -36.33
C ASP A 180 2.17 26.58 -35.75
N ARG A 181 1.02 26.86 -36.38
CA ARG A 181 -0.30 26.36 -35.95
C ARG A 181 -0.36 24.83 -35.92
N THR A 182 0.19 24.16 -36.93
CA THR A 182 0.10 22.70 -37.09
C THR A 182 0.83 21.98 -35.97
N THR A 183 2.07 22.38 -35.68
CA THR A 183 2.86 21.83 -34.57
C THR A 183 2.19 22.13 -33.23
N ARG A 184 1.63 23.33 -33.06
CA ARG A 184 0.91 23.71 -31.84
C ARG A 184 -0.32 22.84 -31.59
N VAL A 185 -1.13 22.59 -32.63
CA VAL A 185 -2.29 21.69 -32.54
C VAL A 185 -1.87 20.26 -32.23
N ARG A 186 -0.78 19.76 -32.82
CA ARG A 186 -0.25 18.42 -32.53
C ARG A 186 0.15 18.26 -31.06
N TRP A 187 0.85 19.23 -30.49
CA TRP A 187 1.22 19.19 -29.06
C TRP A 187 0.01 19.35 -28.15
N PHE A 188 -0.98 20.15 -28.55
CA PHE A 188 -2.24 20.28 -27.83
C PHE A 188 -3.02 18.96 -27.80
N ALA A 189 -3.12 18.27 -28.94
CA ALA A 189 -3.74 16.95 -29.03
C ALA A 189 -2.99 15.91 -28.19
N LEU A 190 -1.65 15.94 -28.21
CA LEU A 190 -0.85 15.07 -27.35
C LEU A 190 -1.08 15.36 -25.86
N LEU A 191 -1.19 16.62 -25.45
CA LEU A 191 -1.52 16.98 -24.07
C LEU A 191 -2.88 16.40 -23.66
N GLY A 192 -3.91 16.51 -24.50
CA GLY A 192 -5.21 15.89 -24.26
C GLY A 192 -5.13 14.36 -24.13
N ALA A 193 -4.35 13.70 -24.99
CA ALA A 193 -4.13 12.26 -24.92
C ALA A 193 -3.35 11.84 -23.65
N LEU A 194 -2.30 12.56 -23.27
CA LEU A 194 -1.53 12.29 -22.05
C LEU A 194 -2.39 12.50 -20.80
N SER A 195 -3.23 13.54 -20.77
CA SER A 195 -4.20 13.76 -19.71
C SER A 195 -5.23 12.62 -19.63
N ALA A 196 -5.74 12.12 -20.77
CA ALA A 196 -6.64 10.98 -20.80
C ALA A 196 -5.99 9.72 -20.20
N VAL A 197 -4.78 9.40 -20.65
CA VAL A 197 -4.02 8.24 -20.17
C VAL A 197 -3.70 8.37 -18.67
N GLN A 198 -3.38 9.57 -18.19
CA GLN A 198 -3.16 9.82 -16.76
C GLN A 198 -4.46 9.62 -15.95
N LEU A 199 -5.61 10.07 -16.46
CA LEU A 199 -6.89 9.97 -15.75
C LEU A 199 -7.40 8.52 -15.62
N VAL A 200 -7.15 7.67 -16.62
CA VAL A 200 -7.54 6.24 -16.57
C VAL A 200 -6.54 5.36 -15.80
N ALA A 201 -5.41 5.91 -15.32
CA ALA A 201 -4.42 5.18 -14.52
C ALA A 201 -4.87 4.89 -13.07
N GLY A 202 -6.06 5.37 -12.70
CA GLY A 202 -6.77 4.92 -11.50
C GLY A 202 -6.49 5.69 -10.21
N HIS A 203 -5.78 6.82 -10.24
CA HIS A 203 -5.56 7.62 -9.03
C HIS A 203 -5.80 9.14 -9.23
N PRO A 204 -7.06 9.62 -9.23
CA PRO A 204 -7.42 10.98 -9.63
C PRO A 204 -6.73 12.11 -8.85
N GLN A 205 -6.36 11.88 -7.58
CA GLN A 205 -5.63 12.85 -6.76
C GLN A 205 -4.33 13.36 -7.43
N PHE A 206 -3.56 12.47 -8.08
CA PHE A 206 -2.27 12.85 -8.69
C PHE A 206 -2.44 13.50 -10.07
N ALA A 207 -3.53 13.17 -10.78
CA ALA A 207 -3.92 13.89 -11.98
C ALA A 207 -4.32 15.33 -11.63
N LEU A 208 -5.07 15.52 -10.54
CA LEU A 208 -5.41 16.84 -10.02
C LEU A 208 -4.15 17.63 -9.60
N PHE A 209 -3.21 17.01 -8.88
CA PHE A 209 -1.92 17.65 -8.55
C PHE A 209 -1.15 18.08 -9.80
N THR A 210 -1.16 17.25 -10.85
CA THR A 210 -0.56 17.59 -12.14
C THR A 210 -1.24 18.78 -12.79
N ALA A 211 -2.58 18.78 -12.84
CA ALA A 211 -3.37 19.88 -13.40
C ALA A 211 -3.18 21.19 -12.64
N ALA A 212 -3.19 21.14 -11.30
CA ALA A 212 -2.98 22.31 -10.45
C ALA A 212 -1.58 22.89 -10.61
N LEU A 213 -0.53 22.04 -10.58
CA LEU A 213 0.85 22.49 -10.76
C LEU A 213 1.05 23.06 -12.17
N LEU A 214 0.51 22.41 -13.21
CA LEU A 214 0.64 22.89 -14.58
C LEU A 214 -0.14 24.19 -14.79
N GLY A 215 -1.33 24.31 -14.20
CA GLY A 215 -2.10 25.55 -14.16
C GLY A 215 -1.25 26.69 -13.58
N ALA A 216 -0.69 26.50 -12.38
CA ALA A 216 0.20 27.48 -11.76
C ALA A 216 1.43 27.78 -12.62
N TYR A 217 2.07 26.76 -13.20
CA TYR A 217 3.22 26.90 -14.08
C TYR A 217 2.90 27.65 -15.39
N SER A 218 1.71 27.46 -15.94
CA SER A 218 1.25 28.08 -17.18
C SER A 218 1.00 29.58 -17.01
N VAL A 219 0.49 30.00 -15.85
CA VAL A 219 0.20 31.41 -15.58
C VAL A 219 1.51 32.17 -15.40
N VAL A 220 2.58 31.53 -14.91
CA VAL A 220 3.88 32.21 -14.77
C VAL A 220 4.49 32.49 -16.14
N ARG A 221 4.79 33.78 -16.42
CA ARG A 221 5.48 34.14 -17.65
C ARG A 221 6.97 33.85 -17.56
N TRP A 222 7.37 32.77 -18.23
CA TRP A 222 8.75 32.54 -18.63
C TRP A 222 9.06 33.49 -19.78
N ASN A 223 9.38 34.75 -19.48
CA ASN A 223 9.62 35.76 -20.51
C ASN A 223 10.84 35.33 -21.34
N ARG A 224 10.60 34.79 -22.53
CA ARG A 224 11.66 34.28 -23.43
C ARG A 224 12.18 35.36 -24.38
N ASN A 225 11.53 36.54 -24.41
CA ASN A 225 11.91 37.66 -25.25
C ASN A 225 12.42 38.84 -24.38
N PRO A 226 13.74 39.06 -24.30
CA PRO A 226 14.32 40.09 -23.43
C PRO A 226 14.02 41.53 -23.86
N THR A 227 13.42 41.74 -25.05
CA THR A 227 13.14 43.07 -25.62
C THR A 227 11.71 43.57 -25.38
N ALA A 228 10.86 42.80 -24.69
CA ALA A 228 9.49 43.24 -24.39
C ALA A 228 9.48 44.39 -23.36
N PRO A 229 8.65 45.44 -23.56
CA PRO A 229 8.58 46.58 -22.65
C PRO A 229 8.19 46.13 -21.24
N ARG A 230 8.91 46.63 -20.23
CA ARG A 230 8.68 46.28 -18.82
C ARG A 230 7.32 46.83 -18.35
N LYS A 231 6.42 45.95 -17.93
CA LYS A 231 5.16 46.26 -17.23
C LYS A 231 5.34 46.07 -15.71
N ASN A 232 4.29 46.33 -14.93
CA ASN A 232 4.26 46.06 -13.48
C ASN A 232 4.67 44.59 -13.20
N PHE A 233 5.50 44.38 -12.18
CA PHE A 233 6.02 43.07 -11.77
C PHE A 233 4.93 42.00 -11.72
N TRP A 234 3.78 42.26 -11.10
CA TRP A 234 2.70 41.27 -10.98
C TRP A 234 2.01 40.93 -12.30
N SER A 235 1.80 41.91 -13.19
CA SER A 235 1.17 41.68 -14.50
C SER A 235 2.15 41.06 -15.52
N GLU A 236 3.45 41.21 -15.30
CA GLU A 236 4.47 40.43 -15.99
C GLU A 236 4.66 39.04 -15.41
N PHE A 237 4.47 38.86 -14.11
CA PHE A 237 4.70 37.58 -13.47
C PHE A 237 3.58 36.60 -13.84
N PHE A 238 2.33 37.07 -13.89
CA PHE A 238 1.16 36.26 -14.19
C PHE A 238 0.49 36.58 -15.54
N ALA A 239 0.01 35.55 -16.24
CA ALA A 239 -0.77 35.63 -17.48
C ALA A 239 -2.01 34.71 -17.36
N PRO A 240 -3.11 35.18 -16.76
CA PRO A 240 -4.28 34.33 -16.47
C PRO A 240 -4.89 33.71 -17.74
N THR A 241 -4.76 34.36 -18.90
CA THR A 241 -5.22 33.81 -20.19
C THR A 241 -4.57 32.48 -20.58
N ARG A 242 -3.44 32.11 -19.97
CA ARG A 242 -2.74 30.84 -20.24
C ARG A 242 -3.35 29.64 -19.51
N ILE A 243 -4.25 29.86 -18.56
CA ILE A 243 -4.97 28.77 -17.89
C ILE A 243 -6.01 28.12 -18.80
N GLY A 244 -6.57 28.87 -19.76
CA GLY A 244 -7.62 28.40 -20.67
C GLY A 244 -7.20 27.15 -21.46
N PRO A 245 -6.05 27.15 -22.16
CA PRO A 245 -5.53 25.95 -22.82
C PRO A 245 -5.34 24.75 -21.88
N VAL A 246 -4.89 24.99 -20.64
CA VAL A 246 -4.69 23.93 -19.63
C VAL A 246 -6.01 23.26 -19.28
N LEU A 247 -7.02 24.06 -18.93
CA LEU A 247 -8.36 23.55 -18.65
C LEU A 247 -8.92 22.81 -19.87
N PHE A 248 -8.69 23.32 -21.08
CA PHE A 248 -9.27 22.74 -22.28
C PHE A 248 -8.69 21.37 -22.63
N PHE A 249 -7.37 21.15 -22.60
CA PHE A 249 -6.85 19.80 -22.89
C PHE A 249 -7.13 18.81 -21.76
N PHE A 250 -7.22 19.23 -20.49
CA PHE A 250 -7.66 18.34 -19.41
C PHE A 250 -9.14 17.96 -19.57
N ALA A 251 -9.99 18.89 -20.01
CA ALA A 251 -11.39 18.60 -20.34
C ALA A 251 -11.50 17.60 -21.50
N ILE A 252 -10.73 17.78 -22.57
CA ILE A 252 -10.64 16.80 -23.67
C ILE A 252 -10.14 15.45 -23.15
N GLY A 253 -9.11 15.46 -22.31
CA GLY A 253 -8.58 14.24 -21.69
C GLY A 253 -9.64 13.50 -20.87
N ALA A 254 -10.44 14.23 -20.09
CA ALA A 254 -11.55 13.66 -19.31
C ALA A 254 -12.67 13.12 -20.22
N LEU A 255 -12.98 13.79 -21.33
CA LEU A 255 -13.94 13.29 -22.32
C LEU A 255 -13.47 11.98 -22.97
N ILE A 256 -12.19 11.90 -23.37
CA ILE A 256 -11.59 10.67 -23.91
C ILE A 256 -11.59 9.54 -22.86
N ALA A 257 -11.28 9.88 -21.60
CA ALA A 257 -11.31 8.95 -20.47
C ALA A 257 -12.73 8.64 -19.97
N GLY A 258 -13.78 9.24 -20.57
CA GLY A 258 -15.16 9.18 -20.08
C GLY A 258 -15.71 7.76 -19.93
N ALA A 259 -15.31 6.84 -20.82
CA ALA A 259 -15.71 5.44 -20.75
C ALA A 259 -15.30 4.77 -19.42
N GLN A 260 -14.19 5.17 -18.80
CA GLN A 260 -13.75 4.71 -17.48
C GLN A 260 -14.27 5.64 -16.37
N LEU A 261 -14.21 6.96 -16.57
CA LEU A 261 -14.51 7.94 -15.53
C LEU A 261 -15.99 7.99 -15.17
N ALA A 262 -16.91 7.88 -16.15
CA ALA A 262 -18.34 7.92 -15.89
C ALA A 262 -18.82 6.85 -14.91
N PRO A 263 -18.55 5.53 -15.12
CA PRO A 263 -18.93 4.51 -14.15
C PRO A 263 -18.18 4.65 -12.82
N THR A 264 -16.93 5.14 -12.85
CA THR A 264 -16.19 5.42 -11.60
C THR A 264 -16.85 6.51 -10.77
N LEU A 265 -17.37 7.57 -11.41
CA LEU A 265 -18.08 8.66 -10.75
C LEU A 265 -19.42 8.19 -10.19
N GLU A 266 -20.15 7.35 -10.92
CA GLU A 266 -21.37 6.70 -10.43
C GLU A 266 -21.10 5.87 -9.18
N LEU A 267 -20.09 4.98 -9.23
CA LEU A 267 -19.70 4.17 -8.07
C LEU A 267 -19.25 5.04 -6.90
N THR A 268 -18.50 6.12 -7.16
CA THR A 268 -18.08 7.07 -6.11
C THR A 268 -19.30 7.67 -5.40
N ALA A 269 -20.32 8.06 -6.14
CA ALA A 269 -21.56 8.64 -5.59
C ALA A 269 -22.40 7.61 -4.80
N LEU A 270 -22.22 6.31 -5.03
CA LEU A 270 -22.88 5.22 -4.30
C LEU A 270 -22.02 4.61 -3.17
N SER A 271 -20.78 5.09 -3.03
CA SER A 271 -19.80 4.53 -2.11
C SER A 271 -19.71 5.27 -0.78
N ASN A 272 -18.90 4.75 0.14
CA ASN A 272 -18.44 5.44 1.35
C ASN A 272 -17.68 6.76 1.10
N ARG A 273 -17.51 7.17 -0.16
CA ARG A 273 -16.99 8.48 -0.57
C ARG A 273 -18.07 9.51 -0.89
N ALA A 274 -19.34 9.13 -0.99
CA ALA A 274 -20.43 9.98 -1.50
C ALA A 274 -20.56 11.33 -0.75
N SER A 275 -20.40 11.32 0.56
CA SER A 275 -20.49 12.51 1.42
C SER A 275 -19.15 13.23 1.64
N GLY A 276 -18.10 12.82 0.92
CA GLY A 276 -16.72 13.24 1.17
C GLY A 276 -16.13 12.58 2.42
N LEU A 277 -14.93 13.01 2.82
CA LEU A 277 -14.21 12.34 3.92
C LEU A 277 -14.52 12.97 5.28
N LEU A 278 -14.58 12.13 6.31
CA LEU A 278 -14.58 12.56 7.72
C LEU A 278 -13.28 13.33 8.05
N PRO A 279 -13.29 14.32 8.96
CA PRO A 279 -12.13 15.19 9.18
C PRO A 279 -10.90 14.42 9.67
N LYS A 280 -11.08 13.41 10.54
CA LYS A 280 -9.97 12.56 11.02
C LYS A 280 -9.30 11.81 9.86
N PHE A 281 -10.10 11.26 8.95
CA PHE A 281 -9.60 10.50 7.81
C PHE A 281 -8.97 11.40 6.72
N PHE A 282 -9.55 12.58 6.49
CA PHE A 282 -9.02 13.60 5.58
C PHE A 282 -7.60 14.05 5.96
N ASN A 283 -7.35 14.20 7.27
CA ASN A 283 -6.06 14.61 7.82
C ASN A 283 -5.13 13.44 8.18
N ALA A 284 -5.48 12.19 7.87
CA ALA A 284 -4.62 11.05 8.15
C ALA A 284 -3.25 11.23 7.49
N TYR A 285 -2.16 10.89 8.19
CA TYR A 285 -0.77 11.08 7.74
C TYR A 285 -0.34 12.54 7.50
N SER A 286 -0.87 13.48 8.29
CA SER A 286 -0.23 14.81 8.46
C SER A 286 1.24 14.68 8.86
N LEU A 287 2.08 15.56 8.33
CA LEU A 287 3.46 15.65 8.78
C LEU A 287 3.55 16.29 10.18
N ARG A 288 4.63 15.93 10.86
CA ARG A 288 5.04 16.40 12.19
C ARG A 288 6.52 16.78 12.09
N LEU A 289 7.04 17.52 13.06
CA LEU A 289 8.42 17.99 13.03
C LEU A 289 9.47 16.89 12.69
N PRO A 290 9.41 15.67 13.26
CA PRO A 290 10.36 14.61 12.91
C PRO A 290 10.36 14.23 11.42
N HIS A 291 9.20 14.29 10.76
CA HIS A 291 9.08 13.95 9.34
C HIS A 291 9.81 14.95 8.42
N TYR A 292 9.98 16.21 8.83
CA TYR A 292 10.79 17.17 8.07
C TYR A 292 12.28 16.88 8.24
N LEU A 293 12.71 16.42 9.41
CA LEU A 293 14.09 15.97 9.64
C LEU A 293 14.41 14.72 8.81
N MET A 294 13.41 13.88 8.53
CA MET A 294 13.55 12.73 7.63
C MET A 294 13.80 13.10 6.16
N LEU A 295 13.67 14.37 5.77
CA LEU A 295 14.20 14.84 4.49
C LEU A 295 15.73 14.76 4.46
N PHE A 296 16.41 14.80 5.60
CA PHE A 296 17.87 14.72 5.68
C PHE A 296 18.34 13.38 6.23
N ALA A 297 17.57 12.78 7.15
CA ALA A 297 17.85 11.48 7.77
C ALA A 297 16.64 10.55 7.62
N PRO A 298 16.48 9.86 6.47
CA PRO A 298 15.23 9.18 6.09
C PRO A 298 14.74 8.09 7.06
N PHE A 299 15.61 7.56 7.91
CA PHE A 299 15.31 6.52 8.89
C PHE A 299 15.49 6.99 10.34
N LEU A 300 15.37 8.30 10.58
CA LEU A 300 15.48 8.90 11.93
C LEU A 300 14.52 8.25 12.95
N LEU A 301 13.35 7.79 12.51
CA LEU A 301 12.35 7.12 13.33
C LEU A 301 12.54 5.59 13.39
N GLY A 302 13.66 5.07 12.89
CA GLY A 302 14.00 3.65 12.89
C GLY A 302 13.45 2.88 11.69
N ASN A 303 13.06 1.64 11.93
CA ASN A 303 12.57 0.73 10.89
C ASN A 303 11.29 1.29 10.26
N PRO A 304 11.25 1.52 8.92
CA PRO A 304 10.06 2.08 8.30
C PRO A 304 8.85 1.15 8.44
N TYR A 305 8.99 -0.18 8.46
CA TYR A 305 7.85 -1.08 8.70
C TYR A 305 8.03 -1.86 10.01
N PRO A 306 7.05 -1.88 10.93
CA PRO A 306 5.72 -1.26 10.84
C PRO A 306 5.65 0.17 11.39
N LEU A 307 6.76 0.78 11.81
CA LEU A 307 6.73 2.00 12.65
C LEU A 307 6.40 3.29 11.90
N VAL A 308 6.64 3.36 10.58
CA VAL A 308 6.51 4.59 9.79
C VAL A 308 5.76 4.34 8.49
N SER A 309 4.76 5.16 8.17
CA SER A 309 4.06 5.01 6.90
C SER A 309 4.91 5.49 5.71
N VAL A 310 4.85 4.74 4.62
CA VAL A 310 5.39 5.17 3.31
C VAL A 310 4.83 6.52 2.85
N GLU A 311 3.65 6.91 3.31
CA GLU A 311 3.02 8.18 2.97
C GLU A 311 3.86 9.38 3.43
N THR A 312 4.59 9.28 4.55
CA THR A 312 5.34 10.39 5.15
C THR A 312 6.80 10.50 4.69
N ILE A 313 7.17 9.81 3.61
CA ILE A 313 8.54 9.76 3.11
C ILE A 313 8.71 10.68 1.89
N GLY A 314 9.61 11.67 2.03
CA GLY A 314 9.90 12.71 1.02
C GLY A 314 11.37 12.86 0.65
N TYR A 315 12.23 11.93 1.05
CA TYR A 315 13.67 11.95 0.77
C TYR A 315 13.96 11.89 -0.73
N ILE A 316 14.83 12.73 -1.30
CA ILE A 316 15.23 12.66 -2.73
C ILE A 316 16.74 12.52 -2.92
N GLY A 317 17.45 12.12 -1.86
CA GLY A 317 18.90 12.15 -1.78
C GLY A 317 19.40 13.43 -1.12
N LEU A 318 20.42 13.33 -0.28
CA LEU A 318 20.94 14.45 0.50
C LEU A 318 21.66 15.47 -0.40
N LEU A 319 22.43 15.01 -1.38
CA LEU A 319 23.03 15.91 -2.35
C LEU A 319 21.96 16.70 -3.14
N PRO A 320 20.95 16.04 -3.75
CA PRO A 320 19.84 16.75 -4.38
C PRO A 320 19.13 17.75 -3.47
N ILE A 321 18.87 17.42 -2.20
CA ILE A 321 18.20 18.34 -1.26
C ILE A 321 19.05 19.57 -0.98
N LEU A 322 20.34 19.39 -0.67
CA LEU A 322 21.25 20.52 -0.44
C LEU A 322 21.45 21.36 -1.71
N PHE A 323 21.47 20.73 -2.89
CA PHE A 323 21.52 21.45 -4.17
C PHE A 323 20.23 22.22 -4.42
N ALA A 324 19.06 21.67 -4.08
CA ALA A 324 17.78 22.37 -4.18
C ALA A 324 17.74 23.61 -3.28
N MET A 325 18.25 23.50 -2.05
CA MET A 325 18.38 24.64 -1.11
C MET A 325 19.37 25.70 -1.59
N CYS A 326 20.42 25.28 -2.31
CA CYS A 326 21.40 26.20 -2.89
C CYS A 326 20.87 26.98 -4.11
N ALA A 327 19.91 26.44 -4.86
CA ALA A 327 19.42 27.03 -6.10
C ALA A 327 19.01 28.52 -5.97
N PRO A 328 18.14 28.93 -5.01
CA PRO A 328 17.76 30.34 -4.85
C PRO A 328 18.91 31.26 -4.41
N LEU A 329 19.97 30.70 -3.83
CA LEU A 329 21.14 31.46 -3.37
C LEU A 329 22.12 31.76 -4.51
N VAL A 330 22.21 30.86 -5.50
CA VAL A 330 23.22 30.94 -6.57
C VAL A 330 22.64 31.32 -7.94
N VAL A 331 21.35 31.06 -8.18
CA VAL A 331 20.67 31.37 -9.44
C VAL A 331 19.49 32.32 -9.22
N ARG A 332 19.57 33.52 -9.81
CA ARG A 332 18.47 34.49 -9.81
C ARG A 332 17.61 34.31 -11.07
N ASP A 333 16.73 33.32 -11.03
CA ASP A 333 15.82 32.96 -12.13
C ASP A 333 14.38 32.86 -11.61
N ARG A 334 13.40 33.34 -12.39
CA ARG A 334 11.96 33.24 -12.04
C ARG A 334 11.53 31.78 -11.80
N ARG A 335 12.13 30.82 -12.52
CA ARG A 335 11.88 29.38 -12.38
C ARG A 335 12.30 28.89 -11.01
N VAL A 336 13.47 29.35 -10.55
CA VAL A 336 13.99 29.00 -9.22
C VAL A 336 13.07 29.55 -8.13
N VAL A 337 12.61 30.80 -8.26
CA VAL A 337 11.63 31.38 -7.33
C VAL A 337 10.33 30.58 -7.32
N PHE A 338 9.74 30.33 -8.50
CA PHE A 338 8.50 29.58 -8.62
C PHE A 338 8.60 28.19 -7.98
N PHE A 339 9.58 27.37 -8.37
CA PHE A 339 9.71 26.02 -7.85
C PHE A 339 10.14 26.00 -6.38
N SER A 340 10.85 27.03 -5.88
CA SER A 340 11.08 27.18 -4.44
C SER A 340 9.77 27.45 -3.69
N LEU A 341 8.90 28.32 -4.22
CA LEU A 341 7.57 28.56 -3.65
C LEU A 341 6.70 27.31 -3.70
N VAL A 342 6.69 26.56 -4.81
CA VAL A 342 5.96 25.28 -4.90
C VAL A 342 6.47 24.30 -3.85
N ALA A 343 7.79 24.16 -3.69
CA ALA A 343 8.37 23.28 -2.67
C ALA A 343 7.94 23.70 -1.25
N LEU A 344 8.02 25.00 -0.92
CA LEU A 344 7.63 25.51 0.40
C LEU A 344 6.12 25.38 0.67
N VAL A 345 5.28 25.71 -0.31
CA VAL A 345 3.81 25.55 -0.19
C VAL A 345 3.44 24.08 -0.05
N SER A 346 4.12 23.18 -0.75
CA SER A 346 3.91 21.73 -0.64
C SER A 346 4.24 21.23 0.77
N LEU A 347 5.40 21.63 1.31
CA LEU A 347 5.79 21.31 2.69
C LEU A 347 4.82 21.91 3.72
N PHE A 348 4.32 23.11 3.46
CA PHE A 348 3.33 23.77 4.31
C PHE A 348 1.97 23.05 4.31
N LEU A 349 1.44 22.68 3.14
CA LEU A 349 0.18 21.93 3.03
C LEU A 349 0.30 20.51 3.61
N ALA A 350 1.49 19.91 3.55
CA ALA A 350 1.75 18.60 4.14
C ALA A 350 1.63 18.55 5.67
N LEU A 351 1.60 19.70 6.37
CA LEU A 351 1.30 19.79 7.81
C LEU A 351 -0.11 19.31 8.16
N GLY A 352 -1.03 19.25 7.18
CA GLY A 352 -2.36 18.67 7.36
C GLY A 352 -3.20 19.36 8.44
N ASP A 353 -3.55 18.61 9.50
CA ASP A 353 -4.33 19.05 10.65
C ASP A 353 -3.75 20.29 11.38
N GLN A 354 -2.44 20.47 11.36
CA GLN A 354 -1.76 21.64 11.94
C GLN A 354 -1.84 22.89 11.04
N ASN A 355 -2.37 22.77 9.83
CA ASN A 355 -2.46 23.86 8.87
C ASN A 355 -3.93 24.19 8.55
N PHE A 356 -4.35 25.39 8.97
CA PHE A 356 -5.70 25.90 8.69
C PHE A 356 -6.04 25.88 7.18
N PHE A 357 -5.08 26.22 6.32
CA PHE A 357 -5.30 26.25 4.86
C PHE A 357 -5.56 24.85 4.31
N TYR A 358 -4.84 23.83 4.77
CA TYR A 358 -5.11 22.45 4.36
C TYR A 358 -6.47 21.98 4.85
N ARG A 359 -6.81 22.25 6.12
CA ARG A 359 -8.14 21.93 6.67
C ARG A 359 -9.28 22.58 5.88
N ALA A 360 -9.07 23.80 5.37
CA ALA A 360 -10.04 24.50 4.56
C ALA A 360 -10.31 23.81 3.21
N LEU A 361 -9.34 23.05 2.66
CA LEU A 361 -9.52 22.32 1.40
C LEU A 361 -10.65 21.27 1.48
N ARG A 362 -10.98 20.78 2.68
CA ARG A 362 -12.10 19.85 2.89
C ARG A 362 -13.46 20.44 2.54
N TYR A 363 -13.60 21.77 2.51
CA TYR A 363 -14.85 22.44 2.14
C TYR A 363 -14.95 22.74 0.64
N LEU A 364 -13.89 22.49 -0.13
CA LEU A 364 -13.90 22.70 -1.57
C LEU A 364 -14.40 21.42 -2.27
N PRO A 365 -15.50 21.49 -3.04
CA PRO A 365 -16.00 20.35 -3.80
C PRO A 365 -14.92 19.76 -4.70
N GLY A 366 -14.80 18.43 -4.69
CA GLY A 366 -13.77 17.71 -5.45
C GLY A 366 -12.50 17.46 -4.64
N LEU A 367 -12.05 18.42 -3.82
CA LEU A 367 -10.89 18.22 -2.94
C LEU A 367 -11.23 17.41 -1.68
N ASN A 368 -12.49 17.51 -1.24
CA ASN A 368 -13.05 16.82 -0.08
C ASN A 368 -13.09 15.29 -0.20
N PHE A 369 -12.83 14.73 -1.39
CA PHE A 369 -12.72 13.28 -1.63
C PHE A 369 -11.32 12.72 -1.36
N PHE A 370 -10.30 13.57 -1.28
CA PHE A 370 -8.90 13.15 -1.16
C PHE A 370 -8.38 13.31 0.27
N ARG A 371 -7.44 12.45 0.65
CA ARG A 371 -6.78 12.44 1.97
C ARG A 371 -5.26 12.42 1.83
N VAL A 372 -4.57 12.33 2.96
CA VAL A 372 -3.12 12.16 3.08
C VAL A 372 -2.38 13.45 2.69
N PRO A 373 -2.28 14.43 3.62
CA PRO A 373 -1.59 15.70 3.39
C PRO A 373 -0.13 15.49 2.96
N SER A 374 0.55 14.48 3.50
CA SER A 374 1.94 14.16 3.16
C SER A 374 2.17 13.82 1.68
N ARG A 375 1.13 13.50 0.90
CA ARG A 375 1.24 13.32 -0.56
C ARG A 375 1.62 14.59 -1.31
N PHE A 376 1.56 15.77 -0.69
CA PHE A 376 2.19 16.98 -1.23
C PHE A 376 3.72 16.83 -1.39
N PHE A 377 4.34 15.82 -0.77
CA PHE A 377 5.71 15.42 -1.11
C PHE A 377 5.92 15.11 -2.59
N PHE A 378 4.87 14.79 -3.35
CA PHE A 378 4.94 14.66 -4.80
C PHE A 378 5.43 15.95 -5.47
N LEU A 379 4.76 17.07 -5.16
CA LEU A 379 5.04 18.37 -5.73
C LEU A 379 6.35 18.96 -5.19
N PHE A 380 6.63 18.71 -3.90
CA PHE A 380 7.93 19.02 -3.31
C PHE A 380 9.07 18.28 -4.02
N SER A 381 8.98 16.96 -4.19
CA SER A 381 10.04 16.14 -4.80
C SER A 381 10.30 16.55 -6.24
N PHE A 382 9.24 16.82 -7.01
CA PHE A 382 9.36 17.31 -8.38
C PHE A 382 10.11 18.66 -8.44
N SER A 383 9.72 19.59 -7.58
CA SER A 383 10.29 20.93 -7.52
C SER A 383 11.75 20.90 -7.03
N ALA A 384 12.03 20.17 -5.95
CA ALA A 384 13.35 20.04 -5.37
C ALA A 384 14.33 19.34 -6.32
N ALA A 385 13.92 18.28 -7.02
CA ALA A 385 14.75 17.62 -8.02
C ALA A 385 15.08 18.53 -9.21
N LEU A 386 14.13 19.37 -9.65
CA LEU A 386 14.38 20.39 -10.66
C LEU A 386 15.37 21.45 -10.17
N LEU A 387 15.20 21.97 -8.95
CA LEU A 387 16.11 22.95 -8.35
C LEU A 387 17.52 22.38 -8.21
N ALA A 388 17.64 21.10 -7.81
CA ALA A 388 18.92 20.40 -7.75
C ALA A 388 19.62 20.34 -9.12
N ALA A 389 18.87 20.03 -10.18
CA ALA A 389 19.38 20.05 -11.55
C ALA A 389 19.86 21.45 -11.98
N ILE A 390 19.14 22.51 -11.60
CA ILE A 390 19.54 23.90 -11.88
C ILE A 390 20.85 24.26 -11.17
N THR A 391 21.01 23.85 -9.91
CA THR A 391 22.25 24.08 -9.15
C THR A 391 23.44 23.38 -9.78
N LEU A 392 23.29 22.12 -10.21
CA LEU A 392 24.35 21.43 -10.94
C LEU A 392 24.66 22.14 -12.28
N GLU A 393 23.65 22.56 -13.02
CA GLU A 393 23.85 23.33 -14.27
C GLU A 393 24.67 24.60 -14.02
N TYR A 394 24.36 25.36 -12.97
CA TYR A 394 25.09 26.57 -12.58
C TYR A 394 26.58 26.29 -12.32
N PHE A 395 26.90 25.21 -11.61
CA PHE A 395 28.29 24.83 -11.35
C PHE A 395 28.99 24.31 -12.61
N LEU A 396 28.32 23.54 -13.47
CA LEU A 396 28.89 23.03 -14.72
C LEU A 396 29.23 24.13 -15.73
N GLN A 397 28.51 25.26 -15.69
CA GLN A 397 28.82 26.45 -16.50
C GLN A 397 30.07 27.20 -16.02
N ARG A 398 30.46 27.04 -14.76
CA ARG A 398 31.65 27.68 -14.15
C ARG A 398 32.85 26.74 -14.03
N ALA A 399 32.62 25.44 -14.07
CA ALA A 399 33.69 24.45 -14.01
C ALA A 399 34.58 24.53 -15.25
N LYS A 400 35.90 24.51 -15.05
CA LYS A 400 36.88 24.51 -16.15
C LYS A 400 36.71 23.23 -16.98
N PHE A 401 36.64 23.38 -18.30
CA PHE A 401 36.69 22.25 -19.22
C PHE A 401 38.16 21.89 -19.46
N ASP A 402 38.60 20.79 -18.87
CA ASP A 402 39.94 20.28 -19.11
C ASP A 402 39.90 19.29 -20.28
N ALA A 403 40.41 19.71 -21.44
CA ALA A 403 40.58 18.87 -22.62
C ALA A 403 41.87 18.02 -22.56
N SER A 404 42.79 18.35 -21.64
CA SER A 404 44.16 17.85 -21.56
C SER A 404 44.39 16.80 -20.47
N ALA A 405 43.49 16.68 -19.48
CA ALA A 405 43.50 15.58 -18.53
C ALA A 405 43.37 14.24 -19.27
N LEU A 406 44.51 13.51 -19.35
CA LEU A 406 44.65 12.23 -20.05
C LEU A 406 43.37 11.38 -19.95
N ASP A 407 42.85 10.97 -21.11
CA ASP A 407 41.69 10.09 -21.28
C ASP A 407 41.71 8.88 -20.32
N ARG A 408 42.90 8.41 -19.95
CA ARG A 408 43.14 7.37 -18.94
C ARG A 408 42.63 7.73 -17.54
N LYS A 409 43.01 8.88 -16.95
CA LYS A 409 42.56 9.28 -15.59
C LYS A 409 41.04 9.41 -15.52
N ARG A 410 40.44 9.94 -16.58
CA ARG A 410 38.98 10.07 -16.74
C ARG A 410 38.29 8.71 -16.81
N LYS A 411 38.79 7.81 -17.67
CA LYS A 411 38.28 6.42 -17.78
C LYS A 411 38.41 5.69 -16.45
N THR A 412 39.54 5.83 -15.74
CA THR A 412 39.74 5.26 -14.42
C THR A 412 38.72 5.80 -13.41
N LEU A 413 38.48 7.12 -13.36
CA LEU A 413 37.47 7.69 -12.46
C LEU A 413 36.07 7.12 -12.74
N TYR A 414 35.62 7.10 -14.00
CA TYR A 414 34.32 6.53 -14.35
C TYR A 414 34.25 5.03 -14.05
N ALA A 415 35.32 4.26 -14.32
CA ALA A 415 35.38 2.85 -13.99
C ALA A 415 35.26 2.62 -12.48
N VAL A 416 35.96 3.40 -11.65
CA VAL A 416 35.86 3.34 -10.19
C VAL A 416 34.43 3.67 -9.74
N CYS A 417 33.81 4.72 -10.27
CA CYS A 417 32.43 5.07 -9.96
C CYS A 417 31.46 3.94 -10.31
N VAL A 418 31.60 3.34 -11.50
CA VAL A 418 30.75 2.23 -11.96
C VAL A 418 30.95 0.98 -11.10
N ILE A 419 32.20 0.61 -10.80
CA ILE A 419 32.52 -0.53 -9.93
C ILE A 419 31.94 -0.30 -8.54
N PHE A 420 32.04 0.92 -8.01
CA PHE A 420 31.52 1.23 -6.68
C PHE A 420 29.99 1.18 -6.62
N VAL A 421 29.30 1.70 -7.64
CA VAL A 421 27.83 1.54 -7.76
C VAL A 421 27.46 0.06 -7.89
N ALA A 422 28.16 -0.69 -8.74
CA ALA A 422 27.90 -2.12 -8.94
C ALA A 422 28.12 -2.92 -7.65
N LEU A 423 29.15 -2.58 -6.87
CA LEU A 423 29.41 -3.19 -5.57
C LEU A 423 28.27 -2.91 -4.57
N VAL A 424 27.83 -1.65 -4.47
CA VAL A 424 26.71 -1.26 -3.58
C VAL A 424 25.43 -2.00 -3.98
N VAL A 425 25.08 -2.04 -5.27
CA VAL A 425 23.88 -2.72 -5.75
C VAL A 425 23.98 -4.24 -5.58
N GLY A 426 25.13 -4.83 -5.88
CA GLY A 426 25.35 -6.28 -5.79
C GLY A 426 25.39 -6.80 -4.35
N LEU A 427 25.89 -6.00 -3.40
CA LEU A 427 25.92 -6.37 -1.98
C LEU A 427 24.59 -6.10 -1.27
N ALA A 428 23.75 -5.19 -1.77
CA ALA A 428 22.54 -4.76 -1.09
C ALA A 428 21.57 -5.90 -0.69
N PRO A 429 21.32 -6.92 -1.53
CA PRO A 429 20.47 -8.05 -1.13
C PRO A 429 21.02 -8.82 0.08
N SER A 430 22.35 -8.90 0.23
CA SER A 430 23.03 -9.73 1.23
C SER A 430 23.21 -9.05 2.59
N VAL A 431 23.04 -7.73 2.67
CA VAL A 431 23.17 -6.96 3.91
C VAL A 431 21.85 -7.03 4.70
N SER A 432 21.91 -7.21 6.03
CA SER A 432 20.69 -7.26 6.87
C SER A 432 20.03 -5.89 7.02
N LEU A 433 18.73 -5.87 7.34
CA LEU A 433 17.98 -4.62 7.56
C LEU A 433 18.55 -3.84 8.75
N GLU A 434 18.90 -4.53 9.83
CA GLU A 434 19.46 -3.93 11.05
C GLU A 434 20.79 -3.25 10.77
N LEU A 435 21.64 -3.88 9.94
CA LEU A 435 22.91 -3.29 9.55
C LEU A 435 22.69 -2.05 8.66
N PHE A 436 21.75 -2.08 7.71
CA PHE A 436 21.40 -0.89 6.93
C PHE A 436 20.91 0.25 7.82
N LEU A 437 19.98 0.00 8.73
CA LEU A 437 19.47 1.01 9.66
C LEU A 437 20.62 1.57 10.54
N SER A 438 21.53 0.71 11.00
CA SER A 438 22.71 1.14 11.75
C SER A 438 23.64 2.04 10.94
N LEU A 439 23.86 1.73 9.66
CA LEU A 439 24.64 2.60 8.75
C LEU A 439 23.94 3.94 8.54
N TRP A 440 22.62 3.95 8.41
CA TRP A 440 21.81 5.15 8.21
C TRP A 440 21.80 6.11 9.40
N ASN A 441 22.31 5.71 10.58
CA ASN A 441 22.60 6.64 11.67
C ASN A 441 23.76 7.60 11.36
N TRP A 442 24.69 7.19 10.50
CA TRP A 442 25.91 7.95 10.18
C TRP A 442 25.97 8.46 8.73
N LEU A 443 25.35 7.74 7.79
CA LEU A 443 25.33 8.10 6.37
C LEU A 443 24.83 9.53 6.09
N PRO A 444 23.78 10.06 6.75
CA PRO A 444 23.36 11.44 6.56
C PRO A 444 24.47 12.46 6.84
N LEU A 445 25.26 12.27 7.91
CA LEU A 445 26.38 13.15 8.24
C LEU A 445 27.48 13.04 7.17
N PHE A 446 27.82 11.82 6.77
CA PHE A 446 28.80 11.58 5.70
C PHE A 446 28.40 12.28 4.40
N PHE A 447 27.18 12.04 3.91
CA PHE A 447 26.70 12.68 2.69
C PHE A 447 26.61 14.21 2.83
N PHE A 448 26.29 14.72 4.04
CA PHE A 448 26.19 16.16 4.29
C PHE A 448 27.55 16.84 4.10
N PHE A 449 28.58 16.33 4.78
CA PHE A 449 29.91 16.91 4.72
C PHE A 449 30.55 16.75 3.33
N VAL A 450 30.37 15.60 2.67
CA VAL A 450 30.84 15.40 1.29
C VAL A 450 30.13 16.36 0.33
N THR A 451 28.82 16.54 0.46
CA THR A 451 28.07 17.47 -0.40
C THR A 451 28.49 18.92 -0.15
N LEU A 452 28.66 19.31 1.12
CA LEU A 452 29.14 20.64 1.48
C LEU A 452 30.53 20.90 0.87
N TRP A 453 31.43 19.93 0.96
CA TRP A 453 32.75 19.98 0.33
C TRP A 453 32.65 20.15 -1.20
N ILE A 454 31.78 19.38 -1.87
CA ILE A 454 31.52 19.53 -3.31
C ILE A 454 31.04 20.95 -3.63
N ILE A 455 30.08 21.49 -2.88
CA ILE A 455 29.55 22.84 -3.10
C ILE A 455 30.66 23.89 -2.96
N LEU A 456 31.46 23.81 -1.90
CA LEU A 456 32.52 24.78 -1.63
C LEU A 456 33.61 24.75 -2.70
N ILE A 457 34.04 23.56 -3.14
CA ILE A 457 35.07 23.40 -4.17
C ILE A 457 34.53 23.77 -5.56
N ALA A 458 33.30 23.39 -5.89
CA ALA A 458 32.65 23.76 -7.15
C ALA A 458 32.47 25.28 -7.25
N ARG A 459 32.13 25.97 -6.16
CA ARG A 459 32.08 27.45 -6.12
C ARG A 459 33.42 28.10 -6.40
N ARG A 460 34.53 27.49 -5.98
CA ARG A 460 35.89 27.96 -6.26
C ARG A 460 36.39 27.57 -7.66
N GLY A 461 35.61 26.82 -8.45
CA GLY A 461 35.99 26.38 -9.80
C GLY A 461 37.17 25.41 -9.83
N LEU A 462 37.43 24.71 -8.71
CA LEU A 462 38.59 23.82 -8.53
C LEU A 462 38.34 22.41 -9.07
N LEU A 463 37.08 22.00 -9.27
CA LEU A 463 36.75 20.74 -9.92
C LEU A 463 36.68 20.91 -11.44
N SER A 464 37.28 19.97 -12.16
CA SER A 464 37.01 19.83 -13.60
C SER A 464 35.54 19.48 -13.81
N ARG A 465 35.00 19.87 -14.97
CA ARG A 465 33.61 19.57 -15.33
C ARG A 465 33.30 18.07 -15.24
N GLN A 466 34.21 17.21 -15.70
CA GLN A 466 34.01 15.76 -15.70
C GLN A 466 34.03 15.18 -14.29
N ALA A 467 34.94 15.65 -13.43
CA ALA A 467 35.00 15.24 -12.03
C ALA A 467 33.73 15.66 -11.28
N LEU A 468 33.25 16.89 -11.50
CA LEU A 468 32.00 17.36 -10.90
C LEU A 468 30.81 16.50 -11.31
N VAL A 469 30.67 16.16 -12.60
CA VAL A 469 29.64 15.22 -13.08
C VAL A 469 29.78 13.85 -12.43
N ALA A 470 30.98 13.25 -12.49
CA ALA A 470 31.20 11.90 -11.99
C ALA A 470 30.86 11.80 -10.49
N VAL A 471 31.38 12.72 -9.67
CA VAL A 471 31.19 12.70 -8.22
C VAL A 471 29.73 12.98 -7.85
N THR A 472 29.09 14.00 -8.44
CA THR A 472 27.70 14.35 -8.08
C THR A 472 26.69 13.26 -8.47
N LEU A 473 26.84 12.69 -9.67
CA LEU A 473 25.96 11.62 -10.12
C LEU A 473 26.20 10.32 -9.33
N THR A 474 27.46 9.95 -9.09
CA THR A 474 27.80 8.74 -8.33
C THR A 474 27.29 8.85 -6.90
N LEU A 475 27.51 9.99 -6.22
CA LEU A 475 27.06 10.18 -4.85
C LEU A 475 25.53 10.08 -4.75
N THR A 476 24.80 10.69 -5.69
CA THR A 476 23.32 10.63 -5.73
C THR A 476 22.81 9.23 -6.00
N VAL A 477 23.44 8.50 -6.94
CA VAL A 477 23.06 7.13 -7.27
C VAL A 477 23.27 6.21 -6.07
N ILE A 478 24.41 6.33 -5.38
CA ILE A 478 24.72 5.50 -4.21
C ILE A 478 23.79 5.81 -3.04
N ASP A 479 23.60 7.08 -2.72
CA ASP A 479 22.70 7.53 -1.67
C ASP A 479 21.28 6.95 -1.86
N LEU A 480 20.71 7.12 -3.05
CA LEU A 480 19.37 6.61 -3.36
C LEU A 480 19.33 5.07 -3.48
N ALA A 481 20.41 4.42 -3.91
CA ALA A 481 20.50 2.95 -3.93
C ALA A 481 20.52 2.35 -2.51
N LEU A 482 21.24 3.00 -1.58
CA LEU A 482 21.26 2.61 -0.15
C LEU A 482 19.91 2.88 0.51
N PHE A 483 19.24 3.96 0.11
CA PHE A 483 17.91 4.31 0.61
C PHE A 483 16.88 3.27 0.14
N ALA A 484 16.94 2.94 -1.14
CA ALA A 484 16.10 1.91 -1.77
C ALA A 484 16.27 0.54 -1.10
N ALA A 485 17.48 0.20 -0.62
CA ALA A 485 17.78 -1.11 -0.07
C ALA A 485 17.01 -1.40 1.22
N VAL A 486 16.74 -0.37 2.03
CA VAL A 486 15.89 -0.48 3.23
C VAL A 486 14.44 -0.77 2.84
N TYR A 487 13.92 -0.09 1.82
CA TYR A 487 12.55 -0.33 1.36
C TYR A 487 12.38 -1.67 0.65
N ALA A 488 13.39 -2.14 -0.08
CA ALA A 488 13.41 -3.47 -0.68
C ALA A 488 13.31 -4.62 0.35
N LYS A 489 13.63 -4.34 1.63
CA LYS A 489 13.52 -5.29 2.75
C LYS A 489 12.31 -5.03 3.65
N THR A 490 11.49 -4.03 3.34
CA THR A 490 10.32 -3.64 4.13
C THR A 490 9.10 -3.54 3.21
N TYR A 491 8.63 -2.33 2.89
CA TYR A 491 7.41 -2.13 2.10
C TYR A 491 7.50 -2.65 0.67
N ASN A 492 8.68 -2.72 0.06
CA ASN A 492 8.86 -3.29 -1.29
C ASN A 492 9.43 -4.70 -1.23
N ALA A 493 9.21 -5.42 -0.12
CA ALA A 493 9.61 -6.81 -0.01
C ALA A 493 9.05 -7.63 -1.18
N THR A 494 9.89 -8.54 -1.64
CA THR A 494 9.58 -9.46 -2.73
C THR A 494 9.50 -10.88 -2.18
N THR A 495 8.75 -11.74 -2.87
CA THR A 495 8.65 -13.16 -2.55
C THR A 495 9.02 -14.01 -3.77
N SER A 496 9.36 -15.29 -3.58
CA SER A 496 9.65 -16.17 -4.70
C SER A 496 8.41 -16.36 -5.57
N VAL A 497 8.59 -16.64 -6.87
CA VAL A 497 7.43 -16.92 -7.76
C VAL A 497 6.64 -18.13 -7.26
N ALA A 498 7.31 -19.13 -6.69
CA ALA A 498 6.64 -20.31 -6.12
C ALA A 498 5.77 -19.94 -4.92
N ASP A 499 6.28 -19.11 -4.01
CA ASP A 499 5.53 -18.66 -2.83
C ASP A 499 4.38 -17.72 -3.20
N PHE A 500 4.54 -16.91 -4.25
CA PHE A 500 3.49 -16.04 -4.79
C PHE A 500 2.25 -16.83 -5.22
N TYR A 501 2.44 -18.00 -5.83
CA TYR A 501 1.36 -18.89 -6.29
C TYR A 501 1.01 -19.99 -5.28
N LYS A 502 1.59 -19.97 -4.08
CA LYS A 502 1.32 -21.00 -3.08
C LYS A 502 -0.15 -20.95 -2.68
N VAL A 503 -0.85 -22.06 -2.90
CA VAL A 503 -2.23 -22.25 -2.48
C VAL A 503 -2.31 -22.27 -0.94
N PRO A 504 -3.22 -21.50 -0.32
CA PRO A 504 -3.44 -21.51 1.12
C PRO A 504 -3.86 -22.89 1.62
N ASP A 505 -3.32 -23.31 2.76
CA ASP A 505 -3.65 -24.59 3.40
C ASP A 505 -5.12 -24.59 3.87
N SER A 506 -5.66 -23.42 4.22
CA SER A 506 -7.07 -23.25 4.62
C SER A 506 -8.07 -23.65 3.55
N LEU A 507 -7.69 -23.64 2.27
CA LEU A 507 -8.58 -24.07 1.20
C LEU A 507 -8.97 -25.54 1.32
N ALA A 508 -8.11 -26.38 1.90
CA ALA A 508 -8.45 -27.79 2.15
C ALA A 508 -9.64 -27.94 3.13
N ALA A 509 -9.86 -26.96 4.01
CA ALA A 509 -10.99 -26.93 4.94
C ALA A 509 -12.28 -26.38 4.31
N ILE A 510 -12.19 -25.67 3.17
CA ILE A 510 -13.31 -25.06 2.47
C ILE A 510 -13.73 -25.97 1.31
N LYS A 511 -14.78 -26.77 1.52
CA LYS A 511 -15.29 -27.72 0.51
C LYS A 511 -16.38 -27.09 -0.36
N ASN A 512 -16.29 -27.30 -1.68
CA ASN A 512 -17.36 -27.10 -2.68
C ASN A 512 -18.15 -25.80 -2.49
N VAL A 513 -17.48 -24.65 -2.58
CA VAL A 513 -18.16 -23.35 -2.57
C VAL A 513 -18.11 -22.78 -3.98
N SER A 514 -19.03 -23.21 -4.85
CA SER A 514 -19.36 -22.35 -5.99
C SER A 514 -20.15 -21.13 -5.49
N PRO A 515 -20.26 -20.04 -6.27
CA PRO A 515 -21.17 -18.92 -5.95
C PRO A 515 -22.62 -19.33 -5.62
N GLN A 516 -23.02 -20.54 -6.01
CA GLN A 516 -24.35 -21.11 -5.77
C GLN A 516 -24.41 -21.93 -4.46
N ASP A 517 -23.28 -22.48 -3.99
CA ASP A 517 -23.21 -23.40 -2.83
C ASP A 517 -22.99 -22.69 -1.48
N GLY A 518 -22.67 -21.39 -1.51
CA GLY A 518 -22.41 -20.57 -0.33
C GLY A 518 -21.43 -19.43 -0.59
N ARG A 519 -21.19 -18.61 0.43
CA ARG A 519 -20.21 -17.52 0.42
C ARG A 519 -19.25 -17.62 1.60
N VAL A 520 -18.12 -16.96 1.47
CA VAL A 520 -17.13 -16.80 2.53
C VAL A 520 -17.27 -15.39 3.13
N PHE A 521 -17.25 -15.30 4.44
CA PHE A 521 -17.06 -14.04 5.16
C PHE A 521 -15.72 -14.10 5.87
N VAL A 522 -14.86 -13.13 5.62
CA VAL A 522 -13.58 -13.00 6.33
C VAL A 522 -13.65 -11.82 7.29
N ASP A 523 -13.32 -12.07 8.55
CA ASP A 523 -13.30 -11.06 9.61
C ASP A 523 -12.18 -10.03 9.36
N PRO A 524 -12.49 -8.71 9.37
CA PRO A 524 -11.51 -7.63 9.26
C PRO A 524 -10.71 -7.34 10.54
N TRP A 525 -11.09 -7.93 11.69
CA TRP A 525 -10.73 -7.48 13.04
C TRP A 525 -9.23 -7.30 13.25
N ILE A 526 -8.43 -8.12 12.57
CA ILE A 526 -6.99 -8.10 12.65
C ILE A 526 -6.46 -7.84 11.24
N GLU A 527 -5.66 -6.77 11.08
CA GLU A 527 -4.75 -6.63 9.95
C GLU A 527 -3.54 -7.53 10.21
N PRO A 528 -3.57 -8.77 9.67
CA PRO A 528 -2.63 -9.82 10.05
C PRO A 528 -1.27 -9.61 9.39
N TRP A 529 -0.28 -10.39 9.81
CA TRP A 529 0.87 -10.61 8.94
C TRP A 529 0.41 -11.25 7.62
N LEU A 530 1.07 -10.89 6.53
CA LEU A 530 0.75 -11.32 5.16
C LEU A 530 0.60 -12.85 4.99
N SER A 531 1.29 -13.65 5.81
CA SER A 531 1.10 -15.11 5.87
C SER A 531 -0.30 -15.47 6.36
N VAL A 532 -0.77 -14.85 7.43
CA VAL A 532 -2.11 -15.05 8.00
C VAL A 532 -3.17 -14.47 7.06
N GLU A 533 -2.92 -13.34 6.40
CA GLU A 533 -3.83 -12.81 5.37
C GLU A 533 -4.05 -13.82 4.24
N ARG A 534 -2.96 -14.44 3.76
CA ARG A 534 -3.05 -15.49 2.75
C ARG A 534 -3.85 -16.69 3.26
N GLU A 535 -3.51 -17.21 4.44
CA GLU A 535 -4.20 -18.39 5.00
C GLU A 535 -5.67 -18.10 5.37
N SER A 536 -6.06 -16.86 5.64
CA SER A 536 -7.45 -16.50 5.96
C SER A 536 -8.28 -16.08 4.74
N LEU A 537 -7.71 -16.13 3.52
CA LEU A 537 -8.30 -15.56 2.31
C LEU A 537 -8.71 -14.09 2.50
N PHE A 538 -7.87 -13.30 3.14
CA PHE A 538 -8.22 -11.94 3.52
C PHE A 538 -8.62 -11.05 2.33
N SER A 539 -9.68 -10.28 2.54
CA SER A 539 -10.21 -9.25 1.64
C SER A 539 -10.62 -9.73 0.24
N ASN A 540 -9.70 -9.75 -0.72
CA ASN A 540 -10.01 -10.04 -2.13
C ASN A 540 -9.43 -11.37 -2.59
N LEU A 541 -8.66 -12.07 -1.76
CA LEU A 541 -8.08 -13.36 -2.13
C LEU A 541 -9.08 -14.47 -2.50
N PRO A 542 -10.35 -14.49 -2.03
CA PRO A 542 -11.34 -15.47 -2.48
C PRO A 542 -11.55 -15.48 -4.00
N LEU A 543 -11.42 -14.31 -4.65
CA LEU A 543 -11.53 -14.15 -6.11
C LEU A 543 -10.55 -15.04 -6.88
N LEU A 544 -9.34 -15.27 -6.34
CA LEU A 544 -8.29 -16.05 -7.02
C LEU A 544 -8.64 -17.55 -7.09
N TYR A 545 -9.51 -18.02 -6.22
CA TYR A 545 -9.87 -19.43 -6.08
C TYR A 545 -11.33 -19.70 -6.45
N GLY A 546 -12.02 -18.72 -7.04
CA GLY A 546 -13.40 -18.85 -7.50
C GLY A 546 -14.45 -18.83 -6.38
N PHE A 547 -14.10 -18.34 -5.19
CA PHE A 547 -15.01 -18.23 -4.06
C PHE A 547 -15.69 -16.86 -4.01
N SER A 548 -16.99 -16.85 -3.75
CA SER A 548 -17.73 -15.61 -3.50
C SER A 548 -17.53 -15.10 -2.07
N GLY A 549 -16.87 -13.96 -1.93
CA GLY A 549 -16.74 -13.22 -0.69
C GLY A 549 -17.90 -12.25 -0.47
N VAL A 550 -18.47 -12.22 0.75
CA VAL A 550 -19.48 -11.21 1.12
C VAL A 550 -18.84 -9.86 1.42
N ARG A 551 -17.61 -9.88 1.93
CA ARG A 551 -16.77 -8.72 2.18
C ARG A 551 -15.61 -8.70 1.17
N ALA A 552 -15.08 -7.53 0.89
CA ALA A 552 -13.86 -7.34 0.11
C ALA A 552 -13.20 -6.01 0.46
N TYR A 553 -12.00 -5.75 -0.05
CA TYR A 553 -11.26 -4.50 0.15
C TYR A 553 -11.25 -3.70 -1.14
N SER A 554 -11.75 -2.45 -1.07
CA SER A 554 -11.71 -1.50 -2.18
C SER A 554 -11.72 -0.06 -1.62
N PRO A 555 -11.09 0.91 -2.29
CA PRO A 555 -11.24 2.33 -1.93
C PRO A 555 -12.66 2.89 -2.10
N LEU A 556 -13.48 2.27 -2.97
CA LEU A 556 -14.88 2.63 -3.25
C LEU A 556 -15.81 1.48 -2.80
N LEU A 557 -16.04 1.36 -1.49
CA LEU A 557 -16.99 0.40 -0.94
C LEU A 557 -18.42 0.94 -1.11
N LEU A 558 -19.32 0.15 -1.69
CA LEU A 558 -20.73 0.52 -1.80
C LEU A 558 -21.33 0.74 -0.41
N GLN A 559 -21.95 1.91 -0.18
CA GLN A 559 -22.46 2.29 1.13
C GLN A 559 -23.45 1.26 1.68
N ARG A 560 -24.39 0.79 0.85
CA ARG A 560 -25.36 -0.25 1.23
C ARG A 560 -24.72 -1.56 1.69
N ASN A 561 -23.57 -1.92 1.10
CA ASN A 561 -22.87 -3.14 1.48
C ASN A 561 -22.13 -2.92 2.80
N ASP A 562 -21.47 -1.77 2.94
CA ASP A 562 -20.80 -1.36 4.19
C ASP A 562 -21.81 -1.34 5.35
N ASP A 563 -22.95 -0.67 5.18
CA ASP A 563 -24.03 -0.59 6.17
C ASP A 563 -24.57 -1.99 6.56
N TYR A 564 -24.73 -2.88 5.58
CA TYR A 564 -25.18 -4.26 5.83
C TYR A 564 -24.16 -5.07 6.61
N ILE A 565 -22.87 -4.85 6.35
CA ILE A 565 -21.76 -5.56 6.98
C ILE A 565 -21.49 -5.04 8.39
N GLU A 566 -21.52 -3.71 8.59
CA GLU A 566 -21.35 -3.07 9.90
C GLU A 566 -22.46 -3.46 10.88
N ASN A 567 -23.68 -3.67 10.39
CA ASN A 567 -24.84 -4.05 11.20
C ASN A 567 -25.19 -5.55 11.07
N MET A 568 -24.25 -6.36 10.57
CA MET A 568 -24.52 -7.76 10.30
C MET A 568 -24.86 -8.52 11.58
N SER A 569 -25.92 -9.33 11.51
CA SER A 569 -26.35 -10.26 12.56
C SER A 569 -26.27 -11.71 12.07
N ALA A 570 -26.38 -12.68 12.97
CA ALA A 570 -26.38 -14.10 12.57
C ALA A 570 -27.49 -14.45 11.55
N PRO A 571 -28.75 -13.96 11.68
CA PRO A 571 -29.75 -14.15 10.62
C PRO A 571 -29.37 -13.49 9.29
N MET A 572 -28.67 -12.35 9.32
CA MET A 572 -28.19 -11.69 8.10
C MET A 572 -27.06 -12.48 7.43
N LEU A 573 -26.18 -13.16 8.17
CA LEU A 573 -25.21 -14.09 7.59
C LEU A 573 -25.90 -15.18 6.77
N ASN A 574 -26.98 -15.75 7.32
CA ASN A 574 -27.78 -16.76 6.62
C ASN A 574 -28.42 -16.18 5.36
N LEU A 575 -28.96 -14.97 5.41
CA LEU A 575 -29.52 -14.28 4.24
C LEU A 575 -28.45 -14.00 3.17
N ALA A 576 -27.23 -13.68 3.59
CA ALA A 576 -26.07 -13.53 2.72
C ALA A 576 -25.52 -14.87 2.21
N ASN A 577 -26.13 -16.00 2.59
CA ASN A 577 -25.71 -17.36 2.26
C ASN A 577 -24.25 -17.62 2.66
N VAL A 578 -23.80 -17.08 3.80
CA VAL A 578 -22.44 -17.33 4.32
C VAL A 578 -22.37 -18.75 4.86
N ARG A 579 -21.44 -19.52 4.31
CA ARG A 579 -21.19 -20.91 4.70
C ARG A 579 -19.92 -21.08 5.52
N TYR A 580 -18.92 -20.22 5.27
CA TYR A 580 -17.66 -20.22 5.99
C TYR A 580 -17.37 -18.82 6.52
N TYR A 581 -17.15 -18.74 7.82
CA TYR A 581 -16.65 -17.55 8.50
C TYR A 581 -15.18 -17.79 8.84
N LEU A 582 -14.29 -17.04 8.19
CA LEU A 582 -12.84 -17.16 8.37
C LEU A 582 -12.35 -15.99 9.23
N ARG A 583 -11.52 -16.30 10.22
CA ARG A 583 -10.96 -15.29 11.11
C ARG A 583 -9.44 -15.37 11.08
N PRO A 584 -8.76 -14.28 10.67
CA PRO A 584 -7.31 -14.22 10.78
C PRO A 584 -6.88 -14.26 12.26
N GLN A 585 -5.87 -15.05 12.60
CA GLN A 585 -5.33 -15.14 13.97
C GLN A 585 -3.90 -14.59 14.01
N LEU A 586 -3.62 -13.67 14.95
CA LEU A 586 -2.26 -13.27 15.31
C LEU A 586 -1.80 -14.08 16.52
N LEU A 587 -0.48 -14.18 16.73
CA LEU A 587 0.08 -14.84 17.92
C LEU A 587 -0.49 -14.18 19.20
N PRO A 588 -0.93 -14.96 20.20
CA PRO A 588 -1.46 -14.39 21.44
C PRO A 588 -0.35 -13.63 22.17
N THR A 589 -0.58 -12.35 22.44
CA THR A 589 0.38 -11.49 23.17
C THR A 589 0.12 -11.47 24.68
N ASN A 590 -1.06 -11.92 25.13
CA ASN A 590 -1.46 -11.89 26.54
C ASN A 590 -2.63 -12.87 26.85
N PRO A 591 -2.54 -13.71 27.89
CA PRO A 591 -3.59 -14.63 28.35
C PRO A 591 -4.98 -14.02 28.59
N VAL A 592 -5.06 -12.74 28.95
CA VAL A 592 -6.33 -12.04 29.22
C VAL A 592 -7.14 -11.82 27.94
N ILE A 593 -6.47 -11.68 26.80
CA ILE A 593 -7.08 -11.33 25.51
C ILE A 593 -6.92 -12.43 24.45
N GLU A 594 -6.26 -13.55 24.75
CA GLU A 594 -6.06 -14.66 23.82
C GLU A 594 -7.36 -15.19 23.21
N GLY A 595 -8.40 -15.37 24.03
CA GLY A 595 -9.72 -15.78 23.56
C GLY A 595 -10.40 -14.76 22.65
N ASN A 596 -9.93 -13.50 22.62
CA ASN A 596 -10.42 -12.53 21.64
C ASN A 596 -10.04 -12.90 20.21
N ASP A 597 -9.02 -13.74 19.98
CA ASP A 597 -8.63 -14.23 18.65
C ASP A 597 -9.54 -15.40 18.18
N LEU A 598 -10.29 -16.01 19.11
CA LEU A 598 -11.30 -17.05 18.83
C LEU A 598 -12.74 -16.55 18.92
N ARG A 599 -12.96 -15.34 19.41
CA ARG A 599 -14.29 -14.72 19.53
C ARG A 599 -14.99 -14.56 18.18
N ASN A 600 -16.09 -15.28 17.99
CA ASN A 600 -17.01 -15.09 16.86
C ASN A 600 -18.13 -14.12 17.27
N GLU A 601 -18.22 -12.96 16.62
CA GLU A 601 -19.25 -11.93 16.92
C GLU A 601 -20.68 -12.44 16.68
N PHE A 602 -20.82 -13.42 15.79
CA PHE A 602 -22.09 -14.04 15.43
C PHE A 602 -22.42 -15.25 16.31
N GLY A 603 -21.43 -15.80 17.02
CA GLY A 603 -21.56 -16.96 17.88
C GLY A 603 -21.98 -16.63 19.31
N LEU A 604 -21.96 -17.67 20.16
CA LEU A 604 -22.20 -17.55 21.60
C LEU A 604 -20.92 -17.10 22.33
N ASP A 605 -21.04 -16.07 23.17
CA ASP A 605 -19.98 -15.62 24.09
C ASP A 605 -20.50 -15.72 25.52
N LEU A 606 -20.16 -16.81 26.20
CA LEU A 606 -20.66 -17.13 27.54
C LEU A 606 -19.58 -17.03 28.63
N VAL A 607 -18.30 -16.99 28.25
CA VAL A 607 -17.21 -16.98 29.23
C VAL A 607 -17.11 -15.59 29.84
N GLY A 608 -17.53 -15.46 31.10
CA GLY A 608 -17.68 -14.19 31.82
C GLY A 608 -19.02 -13.48 31.56
N TYR A 609 -19.95 -14.09 30.81
CA TYR A 609 -21.23 -13.49 30.43
C TYR A 609 -22.39 -14.46 30.65
N GLY A 610 -23.53 -13.93 31.07
CA GLY A 610 -24.77 -14.69 31.19
C GLY A 610 -25.61 -14.56 29.93
N ALA A 611 -26.35 -15.60 29.60
CA ALA A 611 -27.39 -15.55 28.59
C ALA A 611 -28.72 -16.02 29.19
N ALA A 612 -29.78 -15.24 28.96
CA ALA A 612 -31.14 -15.58 29.31
C ALA A 612 -31.90 -16.01 28.05
N PHE A 613 -32.74 -17.03 28.16
CA PHE A 613 -33.48 -17.61 27.04
C PHE A 613 -34.85 -18.11 27.50
N ALA A 614 -35.71 -18.47 26.53
CA ALA A 614 -37.05 -18.97 26.82
C ALA A 614 -36.99 -20.21 27.75
N PRO A 615 -37.87 -20.34 28.76
CA PRO A 615 -37.88 -21.48 29.67
C PRO A 615 -37.89 -22.81 28.92
N THR A 616 -36.83 -23.59 29.07
CA THR A 616 -36.58 -24.80 28.28
C THR A 616 -36.41 -26.02 29.21
N PRO A 617 -37.31 -27.03 29.14
CA PRO A 617 -37.15 -28.28 29.88
C PRO A 617 -35.88 -29.02 29.47
N THR A 618 -35.02 -29.30 30.45
CA THR A 618 -33.68 -29.85 30.24
C THR A 618 -33.38 -30.93 31.29
N SER A 619 -32.99 -32.11 30.84
CA SER A 619 -32.53 -33.21 31.70
C SER A 619 -31.01 -33.28 31.77
N LYS A 620 -30.33 -32.99 30.66
CA LYS A 620 -28.86 -32.95 30.60
C LYS A 620 -28.38 -31.72 29.87
N ILE A 621 -27.17 -31.28 30.20
CA ILE A 621 -26.47 -30.24 29.46
C ILE A 621 -25.17 -30.80 28.92
N ARG A 622 -24.86 -30.48 27.66
CA ARG A 622 -23.58 -30.82 27.03
C ARG A 622 -22.89 -29.54 26.57
N ILE A 623 -21.61 -29.42 26.86
CA ILE A 623 -20.81 -28.25 26.51
C ILE A 623 -19.55 -28.73 25.79
N ALA A 624 -19.32 -28.18 24.60
CA ALA A 624 -18.05 -28.33 23.90
C ALA A 624 -17.16 -27.14 24.26
N SER A 625 -15.96 -27.42 24.76
CA SER A 625 -15.04 -26.39 25.24
C SER A 625 -13.60 -26.79 25.01
N SER A 626 -12.70 -25.81 25.03
CA SER A 626 -11.27 -26.03 25.03
C SER A 626 -10.56 -24.96 25.84
N MET A 627 -9.36 -25.28 26.30
CA MET A 627 -8.50 -24.35 27.02
C MET A 627 -7.26 -24.01 26.18
N ALA A 628 -6.65 -22.87 26.46
CA ALA A 628 -5.35 -22.49 25.94
C ALA A 628 -4.36 -22.20 27.08
N GLN A 629 -3.06 -22.36 26.82
CA GLN A 629 -1.98 -22.18 27.81
C GLN A 629 -2.24 -22.90 29.13
N SER A 630 -2.76 -24.12 29.06
CA SER A 630 -3.34 -24.85 30.19
C SER A 630 -2.53 -26.07 30.62
N THR A 631 -1.30 -26.22 30.14
CA THR A 631 -0.43 -27.37 30.44
C THR A 631 -0.19 -27.57 31.94
N GLY A 632 -0.15 -26.49 32.73
CA GLY A 632 0.09 -26.55 34.18
C GLY A 632 -1.12 -26.93 35.06
N PHE A 633 -2.31 -27.14 34.49
CA PHE A 633 -3.49 -27.54 35.27
C PHE A 633 -3.54 -29.05 35.47
N ALA A 634 -3.79 -29.49 36.70
CA ALA A 634 -3.90 -30.91 37.04
C ALA A 634 -5.28 -31.49 36.66
N THR A 635 -5.34 -32.79 36.40
CA THR A 635 -6.63 -33.48 36.15
C THR A 635 -7.60 -33.27 37.32
N GLY A 636 -8.83 -32.84 37.01
CA GLY A 636 -9.88 -32.59 38.00
C GLY A 636 -9.86 -31.18 38.61
N GLN A 637 -8.85 -30.36 38.33
CA GLN A 637 -8.80 -28.97 38.76
C GLN A 637 -9.91 -28.16 38.07
N SER A 638 -10.71 -27.43 38.84
CA SER A 638 -11.78 -26.58 38.31
C SER A 638 -11.22 -25.38 37.56
N VAL A 639 -11.76 -25.13 36.36
CA VAL A 639 -11.34 -24.03 35.48
C VAL A 639 -12.45 -23.03 35.19
N ALA A 640 -13.71 -23.43 35.38
CA ALA A 640 -14.86 -22.54 35.40
C ALA A 640 -16.00 -23.10 36.24
N THR A 641 -16.86 -22.21 36.72
CA THR A 641 -18.16 -22.54 37.30
C THR A 641 -19.25 -22.17 36.31
N ILE A 642 -20.07 -23.13 35.92
CA ILE A 642 -21.24 -22.89 35.07
C ILE A 642 -22.45 -22.78 35.98
N GLN A 643 -23.04 -21.59 36.04
CA GLN A 643 -24.27 -21.32 36.79
C GLN A 643 -25.46 -21.51 35.86
N LEU A 644 -26.33 -22.45 36.19
CA LEU A 644 -27.61 -22.70 35.53
C LEU A 644 -28.69 -21.93 36.29
N ILE A 645 -29.46 -21.12 35.58
CA ILE A 645 -30.57 -20.33 36.14
C ILE A 645 -31.87 -21.06 35.80
N LEU A 646 -32.63 -21.43 36.83
CA LEU A 646 -33.91 -22.11 36.69
C LEU A 646 -35.05 -21.10 36.48
N GLN A 647 -36.20 -21.56 36.00
CA GLN A 647 -37.38 -20.73 35.78
C GLN A 647 -37.87 -20.01 37.05
N ASP A 648 -37.64 -20.59 38.23
CA ASP A 648 -37.97 -20.01 39.54
C ASP A 648 -36.93 -18.97 40.04
N GLY A 649 -35.89 -18.70 39.24
CA GLY A 649 -34.79 -17.79 39.57
C GLY A 649 -33.70 -18.41 40.46
N SER A 650 -33.86 -19.66 40.91
CA SER A 650 -32.82 -20.37 41.65
C SER A 650 -31.62 -20.68 40.75
N ARG A 651 -30.43 -20.82 41.35
CA ARG A 651 -29.18 -21.09 40.64
C ARG A 651 -28.59 -22.42 41.04
N ARG A 652 -28.11 -23.18 40.06
CA ARG A 652 -27.38 -24.44 40.26
C ARG A 652 -26.02 -24.37 39.59
N ASN A 653 -24.98 -24.71 40.33
CA ASN A 653 -23.61 -24.67 39.80
C ASN A 653 -23.15 -26.06 39.38
N ILE A 654 -22.54 -26.15 38.21
CA ILE A 654 -21.75 -27.29 37.76
C ILE A 654 -20.33 -26.83 37.48
N LEU A 655 -19.35 -27.72 37.64
CA LEU A 655 -17.94 -27.41 37.47
C LEU A 655 -17.45 -27.90 36.11
N LEU A 656 -16.64 -27.08 35.45
CA LEU A 656 -15.83 -27.46 34.30
C LEU A 656 -14.41 -27.71 34.79
N ARG A 657 -13.86 -28.92 34.59
CA ARG A 657 -12.55 -29.32 35.12
C ARG A 657 -11.60 -29.78 34.03
N ALA A 658 -10.33 -29.41 34.21
CA ALA A 658 -9.23 -29.83 33.34
C ALA A 658 -9.08 -31.36 33.33
N GLY A 659 -8.94 -31.94 32.15
CA GLY A 659 -8.79 -33.38 31.91
C GLY A 659 -10.00 -34.25 32.19
N ILE A 660 -11.17 -33.67 32.55
CA ILE A 660 -12.43 -34.42 32.71
C ILE A 660 -13.44 -33.96 31.67
N GLU A 661 -13.76 -32.66 31.65
CA GLU A 661 -14.75 -32.09 30.71
C GLU A 661 -14.11 -31.18 29.64
N THR A 662 -12.91 -30.66 29.91
CA THR A 662 -12.17 -29.78 29.00
C THR A 662 -10.66 -30.01 29.14
N ALA A 663 -9.89 -29.62 28.12
CA ALA A 663 -8.43 -29.76 28.09
C ALA A 663 -7.81 -28.73 27.13
N GLU A 664 -6.48 -28.70 27.11
CA GLU A 664 -5.68 -27.91 26.15
C GLU A 664 -6.08 -28.21 24.70
N TRP A 665 -6.40 -27.19 23.91
CA TRP A 665 -6.85 -27.36 22.52
C TRP A 665 -5.77 -27.98 21.63
N ALA A 666 -4.52 -27.58 21.85
CA ALA A 666 -3.34 -28.08 21.14
C ALA A 666 -2.69 -29.28 21.85
N TYR A 667 -3.49 -30.12 22.52
CA TYR A 667 -3.02 -31.21 23.38
C TYR A 667 -1.97 -32.13 22.74
N GLU A 668 -2.09 -32.40 21.44
CA GLU A 668 -1.19 -33.28 20.68
C GLU A 668 0.08 -32.59 20.17
N ARG A 669 0.20 -31.26 20.29
CA ARG A 669 1.41 -30.52 19.90
C ARG A 669 2.58 -30.96 20.76
N SER A 670 3.75 -31.19 20.18
CA SER A 670 4.85 -31.92 20.80
C SER A 670 5.33 -31.31 22.13
N ASP A 671 5.51 -29.99 22.18
CA ASP A 671 5.91 -29.23 23.36
C ASP A 671 4.81 -29.15 24.43
N VAL A 672 3.56 -29.03 23.98
CA VAL A 672 2.37 -28.98 24.84
C VAL A 672 2.17 -30.33 25.51
N ARG A 673 2.14 -31.41 24.72
CA ARG A 673 1.93 -32.79 25.18
C ARG A 673 2.95 -33.18 26.25
N ALA A 674 4.19 -32.76 26.10
CA ALA A 674 5.27 -33.03 27.05
C ALA A 674 5.09 -32.31 28.40
N GLN A 675 4.36 -31.19 28.43
CA GLN A 675 4.19 -30.36 29.62
C GLN A 675 2.81 -30.51 30.28
N THR A 676 1.82 -31.05 29.55
CA THR A 676 0.44 -31.14 30.03
C THR A 676 0.29 -32.08 31.23
N GLN A 677 -0.25 -31.55 32.34
CA GLN A 677 -0.46 -32.26 33.61
C GLN A 677 -1.89 -32.81 33.78
N HIS A 678 -2.74 -32.69 32.75
CA HIS A 678 -4.11 -33.20 32.76
C HIS A 678 -4.35 -34.27 31.68
N ALA A 679 -5.31 -35.17 31.94
CA ALA A 679 -5.73 -36.21 31.01
C ALA A 679 -6.41 -35.63 29.75
N LEU A 680 -6.56 -36.46 28.71
CA LEU A 680 -7.32 -36.11 27.50
C LEU A 680 -8.78 -36.56 27.68
N PRO A 681 -9.76 -35.64 27.77
CA PRO A 681 -11.16 -35.99 27.93
C PRO A 681 -11.78 -36.40 26.58
N LYS A 682 -13.10 -36.65 26.57
CA LYS A 682 -13.83 -37.02 25.35
C LYS A 682 -13.76 -35.88 24.33
N ILE A 683 -13.16 -36.15 23.18
CA ILE A 683 -13.07 -35.22 22.06
C ILE A 683 -14.46 -34.97 21.47
N ALA A 684 -14.78 -33.69 21.28
CA ALA A 684 -16.01 -33.21 20.65
C ALA A 684 -15.83 -32.98 19.15
N THR A 685 -14.79 -32.25 18.80
CA THR A 685 -14.44 -31.92 17.42
C THR A 685 -12.92 -31.92 17.31
N THR A 686 -12.42 -32.22 16.10
CA THR A 686 -10.99 -32.19 15.78
C THR A 686 -10.82 -31.41 14.50
N PHE A 687 -9.80 -30.54 14.47
CA PHE A 687 -9.51 -29.68 13.34
C PHE A 687 -8.00 -29.64 13.07
N PRO A 688 -7.58 -29.45 11.81
CA PRO A 688 -6.18 -29.28 11.48
C PRO A 688 -5.65 -27.95 12.04
N ALA A 689 -4.44 -27.98 12.60
CA ALA A 689 -3.77 -26.79 13.12
C ALA A 689 -2.27 -26.79 12.76
N SER A 690 -1.66 -25.61 12.83
CA SER A 690 -0.22 -25.45 12.68
C SER A 690 0.29 -24.38 13.63
N SER A 691 1.45 -24.63 14.23
CA SER A 691 2.14 -23.71 15.13
C SER A 691 3.42 -23.18 14.50
N ALA A 692 3.85 -22.01 14.95
CA ALA A 692 5.15 -21.44 14.59
C ALA A 692 6.25 -21.75 15.62
N PHE A 693 5.87 -22.20 16.82
CA PHE A 693 6.79 -22.50 17.93
C PHE A 693 6.30 -23.70 18.75
N PRO A 694 6.85 -24.92 18.54
CA PRO A 694 7.71 -25.29 17.40
C PRO A 694 6.95 -25.21 16.07
N ILE A 695 7.68 -25.16 14.96
CA ILE A 695 7.06 -25.21 13.62
C ILE A 695 6.62 -26.64 13.36
N GLU A 696 5.32 -26.92 13.49
CA GLU A 696 4.75 -28.23 13.20
C GLU A 696 3.28 -28.14 12.80
N LYS A 697 2.81 -29.21 12.15
CA LYS A 697 1.39 -29.46 11.96
C LYS A 697 0.93 -30.39 13.07
N HIS A 698 -0.21 -30.09 13.68
CA HIS A 698 -0.78 -30.89 14.76
C HIS A 698 -2.30 -30.86 14.67
N LEU A 699 -2.96 -31.73 15.42
CA LEU A 699 -4.40 -31.67 15.59
C LEU A 699 -4.76 -30.68 16.71
N GLY A 700 -5.84 -29.95 16.50
CA GLY A 700 -6.51 -29.17 17.53
C GLY A 700 -7.84 -29.82 17.87
N HIS A 701 -8.27 -29.71 19.14
CA HIS A 701 -9.49 -30.34 19.62
C HIS A 701 -10.35 -29.40 20.46
N ASN A 702 -11.66 -29.58 20.38
CA ASN A 702 -12.58 -29.20 21.46
C ASN A 702 -13.10 -30.46 22.15
N PHE A 703 -13.53 -30.33 23.39
CA PHE A 703 -13.84 -31.45 24.29
C PHE A 703 -15.23 -31.33 24.88
N PHE A 704 -15.88 -32.47 25.11
CA PHE A 704 -17.22 -32.55 25.65
C PHE A 704 -17.23 -32.79 27.16
N GLY A 705 -17.92 -31.90 27.88
CA GLY A 705 -18.53 -32.21 29.17
C GLY A 705 -20.02 -32.51 29.02
N GLU A 706 -20.53 -33.51 29.73
CA GLU A 706 -21.96 -33.79 29.85
C GLU A 706 -22.33 -33.91 31.33
N TRP A 707 -23.37 -33.19 31.76
CA TRP A 707 -23.84 -33.21 33.14
C TRP A 707 -25.33 -33.57 33.17
N ASP A 708 -25.69 -34.51 34.05
CA ASP A 708 -27.08 -34.78 34.40
C ASP A 708 -27.54 -33.73 35.41
N ILE A 709 -28.59 -32.99 35.03
CA ILE A 709 -29.14 -31.90 35.81
C ILE A 709 -30.59 -32.16 36.21
N ALA A 710 -31.13 -33.34 35.92
CA ALA A 710 -32.43 -33.75 36.41
C ALA A 710 -32.44 -33.78 37.94
N ARG A 711 -33.64 -33.64 38.52
CA ARG A 711 -33.87 -33.76 39.96
C ARG A 711 -34.95 -34.80 40.18
N ASP A 712 -34.64 -35.82 40.97
CA ASP A 712 -35.56 -36.93 41.28
C ASP A 712 -36.14 -37.58 40.00
N GLY A 713 -35.33 -37.67 38.94
CA GLY A 713 -35.72 -38.22 37.65
C GLY A 713 -36.58 -37.31 36.77
N LYS A 714 -36.84 -36.07 37.19
CA LYS A 714 -37.61 -35.08 36.41
C LYS A 714 -36.70 -34.00 35.80
N PRO A 715 -37.00 -33.50 34.59
CA PRO A 715 -36.27 -32.37 34.01
C PRO A 715 -36.39 -31.12 34.86
N VAL A 716 -35.37 -30.29 34.80
CA VAL A 716 -35.41 -28.91 35.29
C VAL A 716 -35.77 -27.99 34.14
N VAL A 717 -36.44 -26.87 34.42
CA VAL A 717 -36.70 -25.84 33.40
C VAL A 717 -35.67 -24.74 33.54
N LEU A 718 -34.79 -24.61 32.55
CA LEU A 718 -33.74 -23.59 32.53
C LEU A 718 -34.23 -22.33 31.82
N SER A 719 -33.87 -21.16 32.36
CA SER A 719 -34.16 -19.84 31.80
C SER A 719 -32.88 -19.02 31.54
N GLY A 720 -31.72 -19.51 31.99
CA GLY A 720 -30.44 -18.87 31.71
C GLY A 720 -29.23 -19.72 32.06
N ILE A 721 -28.07 -19.29 31.58
CA ILE A 721 -26.76 -19.88 31.87
C ILE A 721 -25.70 -18.78 31.96
N LEU A 722 -24.72 -18.95 32.85
CA LEU A 722 -23.56 -18.09 32.99
C LEU A 722 -22.32 -18.96 33.17
N VAL A 723 -21.27 -18.71 32.38
CA VAL A 723 -19.97 -19.38 32.58
C VAL A 723 -19.03 -18.42 33.28
N ASP A 724 -18.74 -18.66 34.55
CA ASP A 724 -17.85 -17.85 35.37
C ASP A 724 -16.44 -18.48 35.38
N PRO A 725 -15.47 -17.92 34.64
CA PRO A 725 -14.16 -18.52 34.50
C PRO A 725 -13.34 -18.35 35.80
N ILE A 726 -12.74 -19.45 36.27
CA ILE A 726 -11.78 -19.42 37.39
C ILE A 726 -10.38 -19.07 36.85
N ILE A 727 -10.10 -19.45 35.60
CA ILE A 727 -8.88 -19.08 34.88
C ILE A 727 -9.06 -17.75 34.12
N ALA A 728 -7.99 -17.22 33.55
CA ALA A 728 -8.10 -16.03 32.70
C ALA A 728 -9.12 -16.27 31.57
N ARG A 729 -10.06 -15.34 31.39
CA ARG A 729 -11.18 -15.48 30.44
C ARG A 729 -10.73 -15.90 29.04
N GLY A 730 -9.64 -15.32 28.55
CA GLY A 730 -9.09 -15.61 27.23
C GLY A 730 -8.57 -17.04 27.06
N LEU A 731 -8.32 -17.77 28.15
CA LEU A 731 -7.81 -19.13 28.13
C LEU A 731 -8.91 -20.20 28.11
N LEU A 732 -10.18 -19.81 28.20
CA LEU A 732 -11.31 -20.73 28.10
C LEU A 732 -12.16 -20.36 26.88
N HIS A 733 -12.39 -21.34 26.02
CA HIS A 733 -13.27 -21.21 24.88
C HIS A 733 -14.46 -22.17 25.02
N ILE A 734 -15.67 -21.65 24.77
CA ILE A 734 -16.90 -22.44 24.70
C ILE A 734 -17.36 -22.41 23.25
N GLU A 735 -17.25 -23.53 22.56
CA GLU A 735 -17.64 -23.65 21.15
C GLU A 735 -19.17 -23.75 21.02
N ARG A 736 -19.78 -24.64 21.82
CA ARG A 736 -21.24 -24.85 21.79
C ARG A 736 -21.80 -25.34 23.13
N VAL A 737 -23.07 -25.02 23.35
CA VAL A 737 -23.86 -25.49 24.49
C VAL A 737 -25.15 -26.11 23.96
N GLU A 738 -25.42 -27.34 24.38
CA GLU A 738 -26.57 -28.15 23.98
C GLU A 738 -27.41 -28.48 25.23
N LEU A 739 -28.69 -28.16 25.18
CA LEU A 739 -29.69 -28.55 26.17
C LEU A 739 -30.39 -29.81 25.69
N ILE A 740 -30.36 -30.88 26.48
CA ILE A 740 -30.98 -32.16 26.12
C ILE A 740 -32.28 -32.31 26.89
N ALA A 741 -33.38 -32.34 26.16
CA ALA A 741 -34.73 -32.51 26.68
C ALA A 741 -34.98 -33.96 27.18
N PRO A 742 -36.04 -34.21 27.97
CA PRO A 742 -36.36 -35.55 28.50
C PRO A 742 -36.57 -36.63 27.45
N ASP A 743 -37.09 -36.24 26.29
CA ASP A 743 -37.32 -37.10 25.12
C ASP A 743 -36.04 -37.35 24.31
N GLY A 744 -34.91 -36.77 24.73
CA GLY A 744 -33.62 -36.86 24.06
C GLY A 744 -33.39 -35.80 22.97
N ALA A 745 -34.34 -34.88 22.74
CA ALA A 745 -34.17 -33.82 21.76
C ALA A 745 -33.02 -32.88 22.18
N VAL A 746 -32.13 -32.57 21.23
CA VAL A 746 -30.99 -31.67 21.44
C VAL A 746 -31.35 -30.28 20.95
N ILE A 747 -31.34 -29.32 21.87
CA ILE A 747 -31.65 -27.91 21.62
C ILE A 747 -30.34 -27.11 21.70
N SER A 748 -29.92 -26.52 20.58
CA SER A 748 -28.76 -25.62 20.56
C SER A 748 -29.09 -24.31 21.27
N LEU A 749 -28.27 -23.94 22.25
CA LEU A 749 -28.42 -22.66 22.93
C LEU A 749 -28.23 -21.47 21.96
N ALA A 750 -27.40 -21.63 20.92
CA ALA A 750 -27.18 -20.59 19.91
C ALA A 750 -28.47 -20.29 19.17
N HIS A 751 -29.22 -21.33 18.80
CA HIS A 751 -30.52 -21.19 18.15
C HIS A 751 -31.51 -20.41 19.03
N LEU A 752 -31.62 -20.76 20.32
CA LEU A 752 -32.52 -20.07 21.25
C LEU A 752 -32.21 -18.56 21.40
N LEU A 753 -30.96 -18.18 21.16
CA LEU A 753 -30.46 -16.81 21.29
C LEU A 753 -30.30 -16.09 19.94
N ASN A 754 -30.76 -16.69 18.84
CA ASN A 754 -30.57 -16.18 17.47
C ASN A 754 -29.09 -15.89 17.13
N LYS A 755 -28.20 -16.81 17.54
CA LYS A 755 -26.76 -16.82 17.25
C LYS A 755 -26.42 -17.94 16.24
N SER A 756 -25.30 -17.78 15.52
CA SER A 756 -24.81 -18.72 14.50
C SER A 756 -24.04 -19.90 15.09
#